data_AF-Q3A0P9-F1
#
_entry.id   AF-Q3A0P9-F1
#
_cell.length_a   1.000
_cell.length_b   1.000
_cell.length_c   1.000
_cell.angle_alpha   90.00
_cell.angle_beta   90.00
_cell.angle_gamma   90.00
#
_symmetry.space_group_name_H-M   'P 1'
#
loop_
_entity.id
_entity.type
_entity.pdbx_description
1 polymer ?
#
loop_
_entity_poly.entity_id
_entity_poly.type
_entity_poly.pdbx_seq_one_letter_code
_entity_poly.pdbx_strand_id
1 'polypeptide(L)'
;MSTEEKTVETKDMATCTLGSKGQTDFTAKMLIYPAIILHPSLGCPLIVEEQGPVSLIIVTDSTFRQTFLDDNGGQRNEYATGGLRVAATIRQHLKLVAWEQAREFKQNLSQDDQPLKVAEKDIVCTYLGKLDRKIKNADGKHVANIRQSLLNQLSAFREKDEGNKGAGKDLHKYFSNDGLRYLFQIDLHNLKLDPGELYDSYWVLRNHTPHKVDIQPKYLDIQDRIAREYIQNNYYRYAGKEGPEYAFKVTESGVELTPDSVTPIMNHHPIWVAPAGKDKLTIGHLSDVHVSSKQATYKGRGATVIPGADDSVSPPIGDMANNNTENFFDLLHSFGGKPDENGQANEVDVIVITGDLYDHLHNYDPRFKRTSKTSKPGSTGELWEAMYVEDVQAVEDRNEEFPCGIDGLTVYSILVDFYTRRKKPVFIVSGNHEAYEYPYGISPRLGKKRANEGIPMDHNLTLYEAILLYGPAYKLLIPDAVSGAGATFSGGLLGRMNFRPRNFDWLYTLFTPLTDYWQTYKTQTLIGLGWGDGEDYMWNPTPLPGLDQGGHLPRAAESVDEAQKNLVETALQQNSQDNILCSHFTVVNYALDKPLSTVGEVQAVNNSYSKCDHGTIKANRPTFHGDWVGKSRFTLTLGGHSHRVGLYRCEFVSSRKVRHGSYPQFDTPDSWEYFPQHLKTRGYHPESDEAKALCWDNKIKVLVSASTGPLSKQNREGEMVGWGMELPAGSRITTEGAIALVKSGNNNAKPRFCVACDYIDVVTEGGFWEFFRMSGGNTFEMKPHWEKIHSKLNQKVKDSLIDNVTLYPIDGGTLKPVNSNTSSSNGIVRIAFTAQFNRLLRPNNTQQYDAFFLSIKFNGEKLKKAHPGFEDYDYSSSWNIQVGIYDGKGEEVDFSKTGPNPSQWQIVRHNRFGEIPSFRFRRDRCKPEYNTDLELDQ
;
A
#
# COMPACT_ATOMS: atom_id res chain seq x y z
N MET A 1 64.26 -30.85 40.68
CA MET A 1 62.82 -30.89 41.03
C MET A 1 62.10 -30.07 39.96
N SER A 2 61.58 -30.74 38.94
CA SER A 2 60.66 -30.15 37.96
C SER A 2 59.24 -30.47 38.43
N THR A 3 58.42 -29.46 38.66
CA THR A 3 56.97 -29.62 38.78
C THR A 3 56.37 -29.21 37.44
N GLU A 4 55.98 -30.20 36.65
CA GLU A 4 55.18 -30.03 35.44
C GLU A 4 53.82 -29.42 35.79
N GLU A 5 53.48 -28.29 35.17
CA GLU A 5 52.11 -27.80 35.09
C GLU A 5 51.29 -28.80 34.27
N LYS A 6 50.40 -29.54 34.93
CA LYS A 6 49.44 -30.40 34.26
C LYS A 6 48.23 -29.58 33.80
N THR A 7 48.25 -29.19 32.54
CA THR A 7 47.04 -28.76 31.83
C THR A 7 46.16 -29.97 31.61
N VAL A 8 45.00 -30.03 32.26
CA VAL A 8 43.96 -31.04 31.99
C VAL A 8 43.04 -30.46 30.92
N GLU A 9 43.22 -30.89 29.66
CA GLU A 9 42.24 -30.62 28.61
C GLU A 9 41.01 -31.51 28.83
N THR A 10 39.95 -30.96 29.41
CA THR A 10 38.61 -31.53 29.26
C THR A 10 38.11 -31.17 27.87
N LYS A 11 37.94 -32.19 27.01
CA LYS A 11 37.20 -32.07 25.76
C LYS A 11 35.81 -31.53 26.10
N ASP A 12 35.54 -30.34 25.59
CA ASP A 12 34.27 -29.61 25.60
C ASP A 12 33.87 -28.97 26.96
N MET A 13 33.96 -27.63 26.97
CA MET A 13 33.20 -26.66 27.79
C MET A 13 33.90 -25.80 28.86
N ALA A 14 35.14 -26.08 29.30
CA ALA A 14 35.90 -25.10 30.11
C ALA A 14 37.41 -25.36 30.09
N THR A 15 38.22 -24.30 30.04
CA THR A 15 39.65 -24.35 30.41
C THR A 15 39.80 -23.82 31.84
N CYS A 16 40.39 -24.63 32.70
CA CYS A 16 40.74 -24.28 34.07
C CYS A 16 42.25 -24.05 34.15
N THR A 17 42.66 -22.87 34.56
CA THR A 17 44.07 -22.53 34.80
C THR A 17 44.28 -22.19 36.27
N LEU A 18 45.21 -22.89 36.90
CA LEU A 18 45.62 -22.61 38.28
C LEU A 18 46.60 -21.44 38.28
N GLY A 19 46.16 -20.29 38.79
CA GLY A 19 47.05 -19.14 38.99
C GLY A 19 48.06 -19.40 40.12
N SER A 20 49.24 -18.79 40.03
CA SER A 20 50.37 -18.91 40.97
C SER A 20 50.10 -18.46 42.42
N LYS A 21 48.86 -18.04 42.74
CA LYS A 21 48.38 -17.67 44.08
C LYS A 21 47.15 -18.48 44.56
N GLY A 22 46.82 -19.60 43.91
CA GLY A 22 45.69 -20.45 44.31
C GLY A 22 44.31 -19.92 43.90
N GLN A 23 44.26 -18.99 42.95
CA GLN A 23 43.02 -18.51 42.34
C GLN A 23 42.75 -19.34 41.07
N THR A 24 41.58 -19.96 41.00
CA THR A 24 41.17 -20.83 39.88
C THR A 24 40.36 -20.00 38.89
N ASP A 25 40.94 -19.68 37.74
CA ASP A 25 40.25 -18.96 36.68
C ASP A 25 39.59 -19.96 35.72
N PHE A 26 38.26 -19.89 35.62
CA PHE A 26 37.47 -20.68 34.69
C PHE A 26 37.17 -19.84 33.45
N THR A 27 37.65 -20.28 32.28
CA THR A 27 37.24 -19.70 31.00
C THR A 27 36.31 -20.68 30.28
N ALA A 28 35.01 -20.39 30.29
CA ALA A 28 34.02 -21.11 29.50
C ALA A 28 33.88 -20.44 28.12
N LYS A 29 33.99 -21.21 27.04
CA LYS A 29 33.70 -20.72 25.68
C LYS A 29 32.19 -20.82 25.44
N MET A 30 31.56 -19.68 25.15
CA MET A 30 30.20 -19.64 24.60
C MET A 30 30.22 -20.38 23.26
N LEU A 31 29.47 -21.47 23.15
CA LEU A 31 29.22 -22.15 21.88
C LEU A 31 28.36 -21.21 21.00
N ILE A 32 28.56 -21.25 19.69
CA ILE A 32 27.91 -20.33 18.76
C ILE A 32 26.87 -21.11 18.00
N TYR A 33 25.63 -20.64 18.06
CA TYR A 33 24.51 -21.25 17.38
C TYR A 33 23.77 -20.18 16.60
N PRO A 34 24.02 -20.03 15.29
CA PRO A 34 23.30 -19.07 14.48
C PRO A 34 21.82 -19.43 14.42
N ALA A 35 20.96 -18.52 14.87
CA ALA A 35 19.51 -18.67 14.72
C ALA A 35 18.90 -17.34 14.27
N ILE A 36 17.82 -17.45 13.50
CA ILE A 36 16.94 -16.32 13.18
C ILE A 36 15.55 -16.62 13.74
N ILE A 37 14.83 -15.58 14.15
CA ILE A 37 13.46 -15.68 14.63
C ILE A 37 12.53 -15.44 13.42
N LEU A 38 11.77 -16.47 13.04
CA LEU A 38 10.78 -16.40 11.98
C LEU A 38 9.46 -15.81 12.48
N HIS A 39 9.09 -16.13 13.72
CA HIS A 39 7.90 -15.60 14.39
C HIS A 39 8.21 -15.40 15.88
N PRO A 40 7.89 -14.24 16.47
CA PRO A 40 7.25 -13.06 15.85
C PRO A 40 8.17 -12.25 14.92
N SER A 41 7.60 -11.31 14.17
CA SER A 41 8.31 -10.36 13.29
C SER A 41 7.59 -9.00 13.24
N LEU A 42 8.24 -7.94 12.74
CA LEU A 42 7.70 -6.58 12.71
C LEU A 42 6.28 -6.49 12.10
N GLY A 43 6.02 -7.24 11.04
CA GLY A 43 4.72 -7.32 10.35
C GLY A 43 3.86 -8.54 10.73
N CYS A 44 4.30 -9.37 11.67
CA CYS A 44 3.51 -10.46 12.23
C CYS A 44 3.90 -10.67 13.71
N PRO A 45 3.46 -9.76 14.60
CA PRO A 45 3.80 -9.81 16.02
C PRO A 45 3.09 -10.98 16.72
N LEU A 46 3.61 -11.36 17.89
CA LEU A 46 2.98 -12.34 18.76
C LEU A 46 2.08 -11.61 19.75
N ILE A 47 0.81 -12.00 19.81
CA ILE A 47 -0.14 -11.61 20.84
C ILE A 47 -0.10 -12.68 21.92
N VAL A 48 0.16 -12.28 23.17
CA VAL A 48 0.16 -13.19 24.31
C VAL A 48 -0.86 -12.76 25.36
N GLU A 49 -1.42 -13.75 26.05
CA GLU A 49 -2.14 -13.53 27.30
C GLU A 49 -1.15 -13.32 28.45
N GLU A 50 -1.55 -12.61 29.50
CA GLU A 50 -0.70 -12.25 30.66
C GLU A 50 0.07 -13.43 31.27
N GLN A 51 -0.53 -14.63 31.28
CA GLN A 51 0.07 -15.86 31.81
C GLN A 51 0.30 -16.92 30.72
N GLY A 52 0.10 -16.55 29.46
CA GLY A 52 0.31 -17.44 28.32
C GLY A 52 1.81 -17.67 28.06
N PRO A 53 2.17 -18.82 27.45
CA PRO A 53 3.54 -19.01 26.99
C PRO A 53 3.88 -18.00 25.88
N VAL A 54 5.13 -17.54 25.86
CA VAL A 54 5.69 -16.84 24.71
C VAL A 54 6.30 -17.87 23.78
N SER A 55 5.72 -18.05 22.60
CA SER A 55 6.12 -19.05 21.62
C SER A 55 6.84 -18.41 20.43
N LEU A 56 8.12 -18.74 20.25
CA LEU A 56 8.95 -18.29 19.13
C LEU A 56 9.22 -19.45 18.17
N ILE A 57 9.22 -19.18 16.87
CA ILE A 57 9.68 -20.12 15.85
C ILE A 57 11.01 -19.63 15.33
N ILE A 58 12.04 -20.47 15.43
CA ILE A 58 13.39 -20.16 14.95
C ILE A 58 13.82 -21.12 13.85
N VAL A 59 14.75 -20.68 13.00
CA VAL A 59 15.53 -21.57 12.16
C VAL A 59 17.02 -21.41 12.43
N THR A 60 17.70 -22.54 12.54
CA THR A 60 19.11 -22.66 12.91
C THR A 60 19.83 -23.68 12.03
N ASP A 61 21.15 -23.76 12.20
CA ASP A 61 22.04 -24.67 11.48
C ASP A 61 22.15 -26.07 12.12
N SER A 62 22.98 -26.95 11.55
CA SER A 62 23.14 -28.33 12.06
C SER A 62 23.86 -28.43 13.41
N THR A 63 24.59 -27.41 13.86
CA THR A 63 25.34 -27.44 15.12
C THR A 63 24.40 -27.36 16.32
N PHE A 64 23.39 -26.49 16.27
CA PHE A 64 22.33 -26.42 17.28
C PHE A 64 21.52 -27.72 17.29
N ARG A 65 21.18 -28.24 16.10
CA ARG A 65 20.49 -29.52 15.97
C ARG A 65 21.28 -30.67 16.60
N GLN A 66 22.60 -30.71 16.43
CA GLN A 66 23.42 -31.75 17.07
C GLN A 66 23.37 -31.62 18.59
N THR A 67 23.46 -30.41 19.11
CA THR A 67 23.33 -30.15 20.57
C THR A 67 21.97 -30.59 21.10
N PHE A 68 20.91 -30.36 20.33
CA PHE A 68 19.58 -30.85 20.64
C PHE A 68 19.47 -32.37 20.65
N LEU A 69 20.06 -33.05 19.66
CA LEU A 69 20.08 -34.50 19.60
C LEU A 69 20.87 -35.11 20.75
N ASP A 70 22.00 -34.52 21.13
CA ASP A 70 22.82 -35.00 22.24
C ASP A 70 22.06 -34.89 23.58
N ASP A 71 21.26 -33.84 23.73
CA ASP A 71 20.50 -33.55 24.96
C ASP A 71 19.20 -34.36 25.08
N ASN A 72 18.55 -34.70 23.96
CA ASN A 72 17.29 -35.46 23.97
C ASN A 72 17.46 -37.00 23.92
N GLY A 73 18.71 -37.50 24.01
CA GLY A 73 19.01 -38.93 23.90
C GLY A 73 19.02 -39.48 22.46
N GLY A 74 19.24 -38.62 21.46
CA GLY A 74 19.39 -38.99 20.05
C GLY A 74 18.08 -39.18 19.28
N GLN A 75 16.95 -38.75 19.84
CA GLN A 75 15.64 -38.81 19.19
C GLN A 75 15.58 -37.85 18.01
N ARG A 76 15.41 -38.41 16.81
CA ARG A 76 15.38 -37.65 15.54
C ARG A 76 13.97 -37.29 15.06
N ASN A 77 12.96 -37.73 15.78
CA ASN A 77 11.57 -37.55 15.40
C ASN A 77 11.20 -36.06 15.44
N GLU A 78 10.37 -35.62 14.49
CA GLU A 78 9.68 -34.33 14.62
C GLU A 78 8.86 -34.33 15.91
N TYR A 79 8.71 -33.15 16.49
CA TYR A 79 8.00 -32.87 17.75
C TYR A 79 8.65 -33.47 19.00
N ALA A 80 9.89 -33.99 18.90
CA ALA A 80 10.69 -34.29 20.08
C ALA A 80 11.04 -32.99 20.83
N THR A 81 11.17 -33.08 22.15
CA THR A 81 11.57 -31.97 23.02
C THR A 81 13.02 -32.11 23.47
N GLY A 82 13.70 -30.97 23.64
CA GLY A 82 15.06 -30.88 24.17
C GLY A 82 15.09 -31.02 25.70
N GLY A 83 16.29 -31.25 26.24
CA GLY A 83 16.53 -31.29 27.67
C GLY A 83 17.02 -29.94 28.23
N LEU A 84 17.62 -30.00 29.42
CA LEU A 84 18.09 -28.80 30.13
C LEU A 84 19.31 -28.15 29.47
N ARG A 85 20.13 -28.91 28.71
CA ARG A 85 21.31 -28.33 28.05
C ARG A 85 20.89 -27.40 26.92
N VAL A 86 19.90 -27.78 26.12
CA VAL A 86 19.33 -26.93 25.08
C VAL A 86 18.64 -25.71 25.70
N ALA A 87 17.89 -25.90 26.79
CA ALA A 87 17.27 -24.78 27.52
C ALA A 87 18.32 -23.77 28.02
N ALA A 88 19.45 -24.24 28.55
CA ALA A 88 20.56 -23.40 28.99
C ALA A 88 21.19 -22.63 27.81
N THR A 89 21.36 -23.29 26.65
CA THR A 89 21.81 -22.65 25.41
C THR A 89 20.84 -21.55 24.97
N ILE A 90 19.53 -21.82 24.95
CA ILE A 90 18.52 -20.83 24.59
C ILE A 90 18.57 -19.64 25.54
N ARG A 91 18.62 -19.87 26.85
CA ARG A 91 18.70 -18.83 27.87
C ARG A 91 19.93 -17.92 27.71
N GLN A 92 21.02 -18.47 27.19
CA GLN A 92 22.27 -17.76 26.93
C GLN A 92 22.17 -16.82 25.71
N HIS A 93 21.52 -17.27 24.63
CA HIS A 93 21.44 -16.54 23.35
C HIS A 93 20.20 -15.68 23.18
N LEU A 94 19.03 -16.19 23.54
CA LEU A 94 17.76 -15.49 23.38
C LEU A 94 17.63 -14.39 24.43
N LYS A 95 17.26 -13.19 23.98
CA LYS A 95 16.95 -12.04 24.84
C LYS A 95 15.50 -11.64 24.65
N LEU A 96 14.90 -11.14 25.72
CA LEU A 96 13.56 -10.57 25.76
C LEU A 96 13.62 -9.32 26.64
N VAL A 97 13.29 -8.17 26.07
CA VAL A 97 13.37 -6.87 26.75
C VAL A 97 12.15 -6.03 26.43
N ALA A 98 11.85 -5.03 27.26
CA ALA A 98 10.81 -4.06 26.95
C ALA A 98 11.16 -3.31 25.66
N TRP A 99 10.17 -2.99 24.82
CA TRP A 99 10.38 -2.38 23.51
C TRP A 99 11.23 -1.10 23.57
N GLU A 100 10.97 -0.25 24.56
CA GLU A 100 11.68 1.01 24.77
C GLU A 100 13.19 0.84 25.04
N GLN A 101 13.60 -0.33 25.55
CA GLN A 101 14.99 -0.69 25.81
C GLN A 101 15.63 -1.39 24.60
N ALA A 102 14.84 -2.06 23.76
CA ALA A 102 15.33 -2.92 22.67
C ALA A 102 16.36 -2.25 21.77
N ARG A 103 16.13 -0.98 21.41
CA ARG A 103 17.05 -0.20 20.58
C ARG A 103 18.43 -0.04 21.21
N GLU A 104 18.49 0.41 22.47
CA GLU A 104 19.76 0.64 23.17
C GLU A 104 20.53 -0.67 23.35
N PHE A 105 19.83 -1.75 23.70
CA PHE A 105 20.42 -3.06 23.89
C PHE A 105 20.97 -3.64 22.57
N LYS A 106 20.19 -3.62 21.48
CA LYS A 106 20.65 -4.10 20.16
C LYS A 106 21.82 -3.28 19.60
N GLN A 107 21.91 -2.01 19.97
CA GLN A 107 23.05 -1.16 19.61
C GLN A 107 24.28 -1.38 20.50
N ASN A 108 24.15 -1.91 21.71
CA ASN A 108 25.25 -2.05 22.66
C ASN A 108 25.37 -3.49 23.19
N LEU A 109 25.17 -4.46 22.30
CA LEU A 109 25.23 -5.88 22.65
C LEU A 109 26.53 -6.23 23.38
N SER A 110 26.40 -6.90 24.53
CA SER A 110 27.53 -7.22 25.41
C SER A 110 27.48 -8.64 25.96
N GLN A 111 28.62 -9.13 26.46
CA GLN A 111 28.67 -10.42 27.16
C GLN A 111 27.84 -10.43 28.46
N ASP A 112 27.69 -9.25 29.05
CA ASP A 112 27.00 -9.02 30.32
C ASP A 112 25.50 -8.72 30.11
N ASP A 113 25.01 -8.75 28.86
CA ASP A 113 23.59 -8.65 28.55
C ASP A 113 22.86 -9.75 29.30
N GLN A 114 21.99 -9.34 30.23
CA GLN A 114 21.43 -10.27 31.19
C GLN A 114 20.82 -11.48 30.48
N PRO A 115 21.14 -12.71 30.93
CA PRO A 115 20.52 -13.91 30.39
C PRO A 115 19.01 -13.81 30.53
N LEU A 116 18.29 -14.52 29.67
CA LEU A 116 16.83 -14.60 29.74
C LEU A 116 16.41 -14.93 31.18
N LYS A 117 15.55 -14.08 31.76
CA LYS A 117 15.09 -14.20 33.17
C LYS A 117 14.00 -15.26 33.32
N VAL A 118 14.25 -16.44 32.76
CA VAL A 118 13.39 -17.62 32.80
C VAL A 118 14.25 -18.78 33.29
N ALA A 119 13.70 -19.63 34.16
CA ALA A 119 14.41 -20.82 34.59
C ALA A 119 14.45 -21.83 33.45
N GLU A 120 15.54 -22.59 33.31
CA GLU A 120 15.72 -23.55 32.21
C GLU A 120 14.59 -24.59 32.12
N LYS A 121 14.04 -25.00 33.27
CA LYS A 121 12.87 -25.90 33.34
C LYS A 121 11.59 -25.32 32.70
N ASP A 122 11.52 -24.01 32.55
CA ASP A 122 10.38 -23.28 32.01
C ASP A 122 10.62 -22.89 30.52
N ILE A 123 11.70 -23.41 29.91
CA ILE A 123 12.01 -23.26 28.50
C ILE A 123 11.82 -24.61 27.82
N VAL A 124 10.83 -24.72 26.93
CA VAL A 124 10.58 -25.92 26.13
C VAL A 124 11.05 -25.67 24.71
N CYS A 125 11.94 -26.52 24.20
CA CYS A 125 12.41 -26.46 22.82
C CYS A 125 11.94 -27.70 22.07
N THR A 126 11.14 -27.51 21.02
CA THR A 126 10.55 -28.59 20.23
C THR A 126 11.12 -28.56 18.81
N TYR A 127 11.65 -29.68 18.33
CA TYR A 127 12.13 -29.79 16.95
C TYR A 127 10.97 -29.96 15.97
N LEU A 128 10.84 -29.07 14.99
CA LEU A 128 9.71 -29.05 14.05
C LEU A 128 10.03 -29.68 12.69
N GLY A 129 11.27 -30.11 12.48
CA GLY A 129 11.74 -30.65 11.21
C GLY A 129 12.67 -29.72 10.45
N LYS A 130 12.76 -29.92 9.13
CA LYS A 130 13.52 -29.04 8.25
C LYS A 130 12.66 -27.86 7.82
N LEU A 131 13.32 -26.71 7.59
CA LEU A 131 12.69 -25.54 6.99
C LEU A 131 12.12 -25.92 5.61
N ASP A 132 10.84 -25.67 5.44
CA ASP A 132 10.07 -25.88 4.22
C ASP A 132 9.08 -24.71 4.06
N ARG A 133 8.41 -24.62 2.92
CA ARG A 133 7.41 -23.59 2.63
C ARG A 133 6.30 -23.53 3.69
N LYS A 134 5.87 -24.69 4.21
CA LYS A 134 4.81 -24.80 5.23
C LYS A 134 5.44 -24.95 6.61
N ILE A 135 5.15 -24.02 7.52
CA ILE A 135 5.63 -24.09 8.90
C ILE A 135 4.54 -24.71 9.78
N LYS A 136 4.91 -25.76 10.52
CA LYS A 136 4.03 -26.40 11.51
C LYS A 136 4.51 -26.10 12.93
N ASN A 137 3.58 -25.89 13.86
CA ASN A 137 3.89 -25.70 15.27
C ASN A 137 4.17 -27.05 15.99
N ALA A 138 4.46 -27.00 17.29
CA ALA A 138 4.72 -28.17 18.13
C ALA A 138 3.55 -29.20 18.16
N ASP A 139 2.32 -28.78 17.86
CA ASP A 139 1.14 -29.66 17.75
C ASP A 139 0.97 -30.27 16.35
N GLY A 140 1.89 -30.01 15.43
CA GLY A 140 1.81 -30.44 14.03
C GLY A 140 0.81 -29.66 13.17
N LYS A 141 0.27 -28.55 13.69
CA LYS A 141 -0.67 -27.67 12.96
C LYS A 141 0.10 -26.74 12.02
N HIS A 142 -0.34 -26.62 10.78
CA HIS A 142 0.19 -25.65 9.81
C HIS A 142 -0.20 -24.23 10.26
N VAL A 143 0.78 -23.40 10.63
CA VAL A 143 0.57 -22.06 11.24
C VAL A 143 1.03 -20.89 10.37
N ALA A 144 1.95 -21.13 9.44
CA ALA A 144 2.43 -20.09 8.54
C ALA A 144 3.01 -20.66 7.23
N ASN A 145 3.17 -19.80 6.23
CA ASN A 145 3.95 -20.05 5.02
C ASN A 145 5.12 -19.08 4.89
N ILE A 146 6.17 -19.49 4.19
CA ILE A 146 7.30 -18.63 3.80
C ILE A 146 7.51 -18.67 2.28
N ARG A 147 8.17 -17.66 1.71
CA ARG A 147 8.51 -17.67 0.28
C ARG A 147 9.62 -18.65 -0.05
N GLN A 148 9.53 -19.22 -1.26
CA GLN A 148 10.58 -20.08 -1.80
C GLN A 148 11.92 -19.36 -1.96
N SER A 149 11.90 -18.08 -2.36
CA SER A 149 13.10 -17.24 -2.47
C SER A 149 13.82 -17.09 -1.14
N LEU A 150 13.09 -16.76 -0.07
CA LEU A 150 13.64 -16.64 1.28
C LEU A 150 14.14 -18.00 1.80
N LEU A 151 13.39 -19.09 1.58
CA LEU A 151 13.85 -20.44 1.89
C LEU A 151 15.20 -20.76 1.23
N ASN A 152 15.36 -20.40 -0.04
CA ASN A 152 16.61 -20.59 -0.78
C ASN A 152 17.74 -19.73 -0.19
N GLN A 153 17.47 -18.47 0.15
CA GLN A 153 18.44 -17.57 0.76
C GLN A 153 18.96 -18.12 2.10
N LEU A 154 18.07 -18.57 2.98
CA LEU A 154 18.43 -19.15 4.28
C LEU A 154 19.18 -20.47 4.15
N SER A 155 18.75 -21.33 3.22
CA SER A 155 19.40 -22.62 2.96
C SER A 155 20.78 -22.48 2.32
N ALA A 156 21.00 -21.39 1.58
CA ALA A 156 22.27 -21.04 0.94
C ALA A 156 23.17 -20.15 1.81
N PHE A 157 22.68 -19.67 2.95
CA PHE A 157 23.45 -18.84 3.87
C PHE A 157 24.72 -19.54 4.30
N ARG A 158 25.88 -18.91 4.08
CA ARG A 158 27.21 -19.36 4.51
C ARG A 158 27.95 -18.12 4.99
N GLU A 159 28.56 -18.18 6.17
CA GLU A 159 29.43 -17.10 6.61
C GLU A 159 30.68 -17.09 5.71
N LYS A 160 30.96 -15.94 5.09
CA LYS A 160 32.13 -15.72 4.21
C LYS A 160 33.13 -14.85 4.96
N ASP A 161 34.41 -15.21 4.91
CA ASP A 161 35.48 -14.33 5.38
C ASP A 161 35.74 -13.25 4.32
N GLU A 162 35.22 -12.03 4.52
CA GLU A 162 35.47 -10.90 3.62
C GLU A 162 36.92 -10.38 3.72
N GLY A 163 37.69 -10.78 4.73
CA GLY A 163 39.01 -10.22 5.06
C GLY A 163 40.21 -10.98 4.52
N ASN A 164 40.07 -12.24 4.07
CA ASN A 164 41.24 -13.07 3.80
C ASN A 164 41.04 -14.02 2.61
N LYS A 165 41.58 -13.65 1.44
CA LYS A 165 41.55 -14.42 0.17
C LYS A 165 42.25 -15.80 0.22
N GLY A 166 42.60 -16.31 1.40
CA GLY A 166 43.23 -17.62 1.60
C GLY A 166 42.86 -18.39 2.88
N ALA A 167 41.95 -17.88 3.73
CA ALA A 167 41.68 -18.46 5.05
C ALA A 167 40.28 -19.09 5.22
N GLY A 168 39.62 -19.51 4.14
CA GLY A 168 38.32 -20.18 4.16
C GLY A 168 38.28 -21.55 4.89
N LYS A 169 39.25 -21.86 5.76
CA LYS A 169 39.32 -23.12 6.52
C LYS A 169 38.94 -22.98 8.00
N ASP A 170 38.96 -21.79 8.60
CA ASP A 170 38.74 -21.63 10.06
C ASP A 170 37.30 -21.24 10.47
N LEU A 171 36.48 -20.72 9.56
CA LEU A 171 35.06 -20.40 9.83
C LEU A 171 34.17 -21.64 10.04
N HIS A 172 34.55 -22.77 9.44
CA HIS A 172 33.89 -24.07 9.63
C HIS A 172 33.93 -24.56 11.08
N LYS A 173 34.71 -23.92 11.94
CA LYS A 173 34.75 -24.22 13.38
C LYS A 173 33.51 -23.74 14.13
N TYR A 174 32.80 -22.75 13.61
CA TYR A 174 31.73 -22.06 14.34
C TYR A 174 30.36 -22.13 13.66
N PHE A 175 30.32 -22.37 12.34
CA PHE A 175 29.08 -22.45 11.56
C PHE A 175 29.10 -23.67 10.66
N SER A 176 27.95 -24.30 10.48
CA SER A 176 27.86 -25.44 9.58
C SER A 176 27.77 -25.05 8.10
N ASN A 177 28.33 -25.92 7.24
CA ASN A 177 28.32 -25.75 5.79
C ASN A 177 26.99 -26.12 5.12
N ASP A 178 25.95 -26.43 5.88
CA ASP A 178 24.62 -26.71 5.35
C ASP A 178 23.68 -25.50 5.37
N GLY A 179 23.97 -24.45 6.14
CA GLY A 179 23.14 -23.23 6.24
C GLY A 179 21.97 -23.38 7.21
N LEU A 180 21.08 -22.39 7.27
CA LEU A 180 19.96 -22.35 8.22
C LEU A 180 18.81 -23.22 7.69
N ARG A 181 18.59 -24.39 8.30
CA ARG A 181 17.70 -25.44 7.76
C ARG A 181 16.81 -26.14 8.76
N TYR A 182 17.01 -25.95 10.06
CA TYR A 182 16.31 -26.73 11.08
C TYR A 182 15.40 -25.83 11.91
N LEU A 183 14.12 -26.18 11.91
CA LEU A 183 13.07 -25.44 12.60
C LEU A 183 12.93 -25.92 14.04
N PHE A 184 12.79 -24.97 14.96
CA PHE A 184 12.45 -25.23 16.36
C PHE A 184 11.38 -24.25 16.83
N GLN A 185 10.48 -24.73 17.69
CA GLN A 185 9.61 -23.89 18.50
C GLN A 185 10.22 -23.77 19.90
N ILE A 186 10.29 -22.55 20.42
CA ILE A 186 10.73 -22.25 21.78
C ILE A 186 9.54 -21.67 22.53
N ASP A 187 9.06 -22.39 23.53
CA ASP A 187 8.00 -21.94 24.42
C ASP A 187 8.59 -21.52 25.77
N LEU A 188 8.38 -20.26 26.14
CA LEU A 188 8.82 -19.68 27.40
C LEU A 188 7.63 -19.58 28.34
N HIS A 189 7.66 -20.37 29.42
CA HIS A 189 6.63 -20.40 30.44
C HIS A 189 7.01 -19.56 31.65
N ASN A 190 6.01 -19.18 32.45
CA ASN A 190 6.19 -18.48 33.73
C ASN A 190 6.98 -17.16 33.61
N LEU A 191 6.96 -16.54 32.43
CA LEU A 191 7.46 -15.19 32.21
C LEU A 191 6.57 -14.19 32.92
N LYS A 192 7.18 -13.18 33.53
CA LYS A 192 6.45 -12.05 34.11
C LYS A 192 6.49 -10.91 33.11
N LEU A 193 5.41 -10.75 32.35
CA LEU A 193 5.22 -9.65 31.42
C LEU A 193 4.02 -8.81 31.86
N ASP A 194 4.11 -7.51 31.65
CA ASP A 194 3.11 -6.56 32.09
C ASP A 194 1.98 -6.45 31.05
N PRO A 195 0.69 -6.59 31.43
CA PRO A 195 -0.43 -6.45 30.50
C PRO A 195 -0.48 -5.07 29.83
N GLY A 196 -0.74 -5.06 28.51
CA GLY A 196 -0.79 -3.85 27.70
C GLY A 196 0.57 -3.35 27.21
N GLU A 197 1.67 -3.98 27.66
CA GLU A 197 3.03 -3.61 27.25
C GLU A 197 3.52 -4.37 26.02
N LEU A 198 4.58 -3.83 25.43
CA LEU A 198 5.25 -4.36 24.25
C LEU A 198 6.70 -4.72 24.57
N TYR A 199 7.10 -5.90 24.13
CA TYR A 199 8.46 -6.44 24.26
C TYR A 199 9.05 -6.73 22.89
N ASP A 200 10.39 -6.80 22.82
CA ASP A 200 11.14 -7.24 21.65
C ASP A 200 12.03 -8.42 22.04
N SER A 201 12.24 -9.34 21.09
CA SER A 201 13.15 -10.46 21.26
C SER A 201 14.25 -10.43 20.21
N TYR A 202 15.40 -11.06 20.49
CA TYR A 202 16.52 -11.16 19.57
C TYR A 202 17.50 -12.25 19.98
N TRP A 203 18.30 -12.73 19.03
CA TRP A 203 19.21 -13.85 19.23
C TRP A 203 20.67 -13.40 19.15
N VAL A 204 21.34 -13.34 20.30
CA VAL A 204 22.69 -12.76 20.41
C VAL A 204 23.78 -13.80 20.22
N LEU A 205 24.79 -13.45 19.42
CA LEU A 205 25.95 -14.26 19.11
C LEU A 205 27.23 -13.45 19.34
N ARG A 206 28.34 -14.13 19.65
CA ARG A 206 29.66 -13.51 19.56
C ARG A 206 30.06 -13.33 18.09
N ASN A 207 30.44 -12.12 17.73
CA ASN A 207 30.91 -11.76 16.39
C ASN A 207 32.41 -12.07 16.26
N HIS A 208 32.76 -13.16 15.59
CA HIS A 208 34.16 -13.55 15.36
C HIS A 208 34.75 -12.96 14.08
N THR A 209 33.89 -12.64 13.12
CA THR A 209 34.24 -12.12 11.81
C THR A 209 33.32 -10.93 11.54
N PRO A 210 33.69 -9.74 12.03
CA PRO A 210 32.86 -8.55 11.86
C PRO A 210 32.76 -8.17 10.38
N HIS A 211 31.54 -8.02 9.89
CA HIS A 211 31.23 -7.52 8.56
C HIS A 211 31.00 -6.01 8.61
N LYS A 212 31.20 -5.33 7.49
CA LYS A 212 30.97 -3.88 7.40
C LYS A 212 29.54 -3.49 7.76
N VAL A 213 28.58 -4.35 7.45
CA VAL A 213 27.16 -4.10 7.72
C VAL A 213 26.77 -4.31 9.17
N ASP A 214 27.62 -4.90 10.01
CA ASP A 214 27.27 -5.24 11.38
C ASP A 214 27.11 -3.96 12.23
N ILE A 215 26.06 -3.93 13.06
CA ILE A 215 25.81 -2.82 13.98
C ILE A 215 26.88 -2.77 15.07
N GLN A 216 27.33 -3.93 15.56
CA GLN A 216 28.35 -4.05 16.60
C GLN A 216 29.43 -5.08 16.24
N PRO A 217 30.72 -4.78 16.48
CA PRO A 217 31.82 -5.64 16.05
C PRO A 217 32.09 -6.82 17.00
N LYS A 218 31.53 -6.84 18.22
CA LYS A 218 31.80 -7.90 19.21
C LYS A 218 30.68 -8.91 19.34
N TYR A 219 29.45 -8.46 19.17
CA TYR A 219 28.23 -9.26 19.27
C TYR A 219 27.28 -8.83 18.16
N LEU A 220 26.49 -9.77 17.65
CA LEU A 220 25.48 -9.46 16.65
C LEU A 220 24.23 -10.32 16.83
N ASP A 221 23.13 -9.84 16.25
CA ASP A 221 22.04 -10.69 15.76
C ASP A 221 22.32 -11.00 14.29
N ILE A 222 22.37 -12.29 13.93
CA ILE A 222 22.68 -12.71 12.55
C ILE A 222 21.57 -12.33 11.57
N GLN A 223 20.33 -12.20 12.04
CA GLN A 223 19.21 -11.79 11.21
C GLN A 223 19.38 -10.35 10.73
N ASP A 224 19.85 -9.45 11.62
CA ASP A 224 20.18 -8.07 11.27
C ASP A 224 21.27 -8.02 10.18
N ARG A 225 22.31 -8.85 10.29
CA ARG A 225 23.35 -8.96 9.25
C ARG A 225 22.73 -9.39 7.93
N ILE A 226 21.93 -10.46 7.90
CA ILE A 226 21.31 -10.99 6.67
C ILE A 226 20.42 -9.92 6.01
N ALA A 227 19.60 -9.23 6.80
CA ALA A 227 18.74 -8.17 6.28
C ALA A 227 19.57 -7.01 5.74
N ARG A 228 20.57 -6.53 6.49
CA ARG A 228 21.43 -5.42 6.07
C ARG A 228 22.27 -5.77 4.85
N GLU A 229 22.81 -6.99 4.74
CA GLU A 229 23.46 -7.46 3.52
C GLU A 229 22.49 -7.47 2.34
N TYR A 230 21.25 -7.92 2.54
CA TYR A 230 20.23 -7.87 1.48
C TYR A 230 19.96 -6.42 1.04
N ILE A 231 19.75 -5.50 2.00
CA ILE A 231 19.57 -4.06 1.75
C ILE A 231 20.74 -3.51 0.95
N GLN A 232 21.97 -3.72 1.42
CA GLN A 232 23.18 -3.19 0.80
C GLN A 232 23.36 -3.72 -0.64
N ASN A 233 23.01 -4.98 -0.89
CA ASN A 233 23.16 -5.60 -2.20
C ASN A 233 22.00 -5.31 -3.19
N ASN A 234 20.81 -4.92 -2.70
CA ASN A 234 19.61 -4.77 -3.54
C ASN A 234 19.03 -3.33 -3.58
N TYR A 235 19.28 -2.48 -2.57
CA TYR A 235 18.75 -1.11 -2.48
C TYR A 235 19.37 -0.15 -3.51
N TYR A 236 20.65 -0.33 -3.83
CA TYR A 236 21.35 0.38 -4.91
C TYR A 236 21.88 -0.57 -5.96
N ARG A 237 21.04 -1.52 -6.40
CA ARG A 237 21.37 -2.28 -7.61
C ARG A 237 21.83 -1.26 -8.66
N TYR A 238 23.07 -1.42 -9.16
CA TYR A 238 23.73 -0.59 -10.18
C TYR A 238 24.58 0.64 -9.77
N ALA A 239 25.37 0.71 -8.69
CA ALA A 239 26.40 1.79 -8.58
C ALA A 239 27.61 1.56 -7.66
N GLY A 240 27.82 0.38 -7.06
CA GLY A 240 28.94 0.18 -6.13
C GLY A 240 28.92 1.10 -4.89
N LYS A 241 27.74 1.68 -4.57
CA LYS A 241 27.50 2.53 -3.40
C LYS A 241 26.89 1.73 -2.25
N GLU A 242 27.09 2.23 -1.05
CA GLU A 242 26.53 1.64 0.17
C GLU A 242 25.04 1.99 0.32
N GLY A 243 24.25 0.95 0.59
CA GLY A 243 22.85 1.01 1.02
C GLY A 243 22.62 1.85 2.28
N PRO A 244 21.37 2.16 2.61
CA PRO A 244 21.05 2.83 3.86
C PRO A 244 21.40 1.93 5.05
N GLU A 245 21.95 2.55 6.09
CA GLU A 245 22.24 1.89 7.36
C GLU A 245 21.19 2.20 8.44
N TYR A 246 20.42 3.27 8.24
CA TYR A 246 19.50 3.85 9.22
C TYR A 246 18.11 4.05 8.61
N ALA A 247 17.09 3.96 9.46
CA ALA A 247 15.73 4.38 9.15
C ALA A 247 15.68 5.88 8.86
N PHE A 248 14.57 6.35 8.30
CA PHE A 248 14.28 7.77 8.18
C PHE A 248 13.78 8.34 9.49
N LYS A 249 14.04 9.63 9.70
CA LYS A 249 13.57 10.35 10.88
C LYS A 249 12.06 10.54 10.82
N VAL A 250 11.38 10.17 11.89
CA VAL A 250 9.94 10.38 12.06
C VAL A 250 9.69 11.42 13.13
N THR A 251 8.80 12.37 12.84
CA THR A 251 8.42 13.49 13.71
C THR A 251 6.94 13.41 14.05
N GLU A 252 6.43 14.28 14.92
CA GLU A 252 5.00 14.38 15.18
C GLU A 252 4.17 14.74 13.93
N SER A 253 4.79 15.42 12.96
CA SER A 253 4.17 15.87 11.71
C SER A 253 4.33 14.90 10.53
N GLY A 254 5.02 13.77 10.71
CA GLY A 254 5.27 12.79 9.64
C GLY A 254 6.75 12.47 9.43
N VAL A 255 7.06 11.89 8.28
CA VAL A 255 8.41 11.39 7.96
C VAL A 255 9.26 12.46 7.26
N GLU A 256 10.48 12.63 7.74
CA GLU A 256 11.55 13.36 7.06
C GLU A 256 12.47 12.33 6.40
N LEU A 257 12.64 12.37 5.07
CA LEU A 257 13.47 11.40 4.32
C LEU A 257 14.98 11.53 4.59
N THR A 258 15.38 12.13 5.70
CA THR A 258 16.75 12.17 6.21
C THR A 258 17.00 10.95 7.10
N PRO A 259 18.16 10.27 6.96
CA PRO A 259 18.51 9.17 7.84
C PRO A 259 18.56 9.61 9.31
N ASP A 260 18.02 8.79 10.20
CA ASP A 260 18.09 8.96 11.65
C ASP A 260 19.24 8.13 12.21
N SER A 261 20.39 8.78 12.46
CA SER A 261 21.61 8.10 12.90
C SER A 261 21.48 7.35 14.23
N VAL A 262 20.41 7.55 15.00
CA VAL A 262 20.15 6.80 16.25
C VAL A 262 19.22 5.61 16.06
N THR A 263 18.70 5.39 14.85
CA THR A 263 17.74 4.31 14.53
C THR A 263 18.28 3.47 13.36
N PRO A 264 19.23 2.54 13.61
CA PRO A 264 19.76 1.66 12.59
C PRO A 264 18.66 0.71 12.07
N ILE A 265 18.79 0.28 10.82
CA ILE A 265 17.89 -0.73 10.27
C ILE A 265 18.23 -2.09 10.91
N MET A 266 17.25 -2.67 11.58
CA MET A 266 17.33 -3.96 12.29
C MET A 266 16.00 -4.72 12.23
N ASN A 267 16.05 -6.03 12.39
CA ASN A 267 14.87 -6.86 12.54
C ASN A 267 14.31 -6.73 13.97
N HIS A 268 12.98 -6.66 14.05
CA HIS A 268 12.22 -6.62 15.29
C HIS A 268 11.28 -7.81 15.36
N HIS A 269 11.05 -8.30 16.57
CA HIS A 269 10.28 -9.49 16.91
C HIS A 269 9.30 -9.13 18.04
N PRO A 270 8.27 -8.31 17.73
CA PRO A 270 7.42 -7.71 18.74
C PRO A 270 6.51 -8.76 19.40
N ILE A 271 6.44 -8.70 20.73
CA ILE A 271 5.58 -9.52 21.57
C ILE A 271 4.69 -8.56 22.36
N TRP A 272 3.40 -8.55 22.05
CA TRP A 272 2.43 -7.68 22.70
C TRP A 272 1.60 -8.48 23.70
N VAL A 273 1.59 -8.01 24.95
CA VAL A 273 0.79 -8.62 26.01
C VAL A 273 -0.58 -7.96 26.00
N ALA A 274 -1.62 -8.71 25.67
CA ALA A 274 -2.97 -8.16 25.63
C ALA A 274 -3.39 -7.63 27.02
N PRO A 275 -4.11 -6.50 27.11
CA PRO A 275 -4.65 -6.00 28.36
C PRO A 275 -5.50 -7.04 29.08
N ALA A 276 -5.37 -7.09 30.41
CA ALA A 276 -6.08 -8.06 31.23
C ALA A 276 -7.61 -7.95 31.05
N GLY A 277 -8.28 -9.11 31.04
CA GLY A 277 -9.75 -9.20 30.99
C GLY A 277 -10.40 -9.00 29.63
N LYS A 278 -9.64 -8.84 28.54
CA LYS A 278 -10.21 -8.79 27.17
C LYS A 278 -10.44 -10.19 26.61
N ASP A 279 -11.65 -10.46 26.11
CA ASP A 279 -11.96 -11.74 25.43
C ASP A 279 -11.83 -11.67 23.91
N LYS A 280 -11.95 -10.46 23.37
CA LYS A 280 -11.79 -10.14 21.95
C LYS A 280 -11.04 -8.82 21.82
N LEU A 281 -10.38 -8.63 20.69
CA LEU A 281 -9.60 -7.43 20.39
C LEU A 281 -10.35 -6.56 19.37
N THR A 282 -10.25 -5.25 19.57
CA THR A 282 -10.67 -4.27 18.56
C THR A 282 -9.60 -4.16 17.47
N ILE A 283 -10.04 -4.03 16.21
CA ILE A 283 -9.14 -4.08 15.05
C ILE A 283 -9.21 -2.76 14.28
N GLY A 284 -8.06 -2.18 13.98
CA GLY A 284 -7.91 -1.15 12.94
C GLY A 284 -7.47 -1.80 11.65
N HIS A 285 -8.12 -1.49 10.53
CA HIS A 285 -7.78 -2.03 9.21
C HIS A 285 -7.40 -0.89 8.28
N LEU A 286 -6.19 -0.98 7.72
CA LEU A 286 -5.64 -0.08 6.70
C LEU A 286 -5.38 -0.89 5.42
N SER A 287 -5.61 -0.29 4.26
CA SER A 287 -5.39 -0.91 2.96
C SER A 287 -5.14 0.15 1.91
N ASP A 288 -4.50 -0.22 0.80
CA ASP A 288 -4.24 0.68 -0.33
C ASP A 288 -3.52 1.95 0.18
N VAL A 289 -2.34 1.73 0.76
CA VAL A 289 -1.56 2.74 1.48
C VAL A 289 -0.78 3.63 0.50
N HIS A 290 -0.17 3.05 -0.53
CA HIS A 290 0.53 3.69 -1.64
C HIS A 290 1.49 4.82 -1.21
N VAL A 291 2.36 4.56 -0.22
CA VAL A 291 3.45 5.49 0.14
C VAL A 291 4.29 5.78 -1.10
N SER A 292 4.62 7.06 -1.29
CA SER A 292 5.36 7.52 -2.46
C SER A 292 6.23 8.73 -2.13
N SER A 293 7.53 8.52 -2.02
CA SER A 293 8.54 9.55 -1.70
C SER A 293 8.50 10.73 -2.66
N LYS A 294 8.21 10.51 -3.95
CA LYS A 294 8.05 11.59 -4.94
C LYS A 294 7.02 12.65 -4.53
N GLN A 295 5.96 12.29 -3.80
CA GLN A 295 4.93 13.25 -3.38
C GLN A 295 5.48 14.35 -2.46
N ALA A 296 6.53 14.04 -1.68
CA ALA A 296 7.18 15.03 -0.82
C ALA A 296 7.88 16.15 -1.61
N THR A 297 8.13 15.96 -2.91
CA THR A 297 8.75 16.99 -3.77
C THR A 297 7.78 18.04 -4.28
N TYR A 298 6.47 17.76 -4.24
CA TYR A 298 5.44 18.65 -4.76
C TYR A 298 5.07 19.77 -3.79
N LYS A 299 5.32 19.59 -2.50
CA LYS A 299 5.00 20.58 -1.48
C LYS A 299 5.78 21.89 -1.72
N GLY A 300 5.08 23.02 -1.66
CA GLY A 300 5.62 24.36 -1.91
C GLY A 300 5.93 24.67 -3.38
N ARG A 301 5.45 23.86 -4.33
CA ARG A 301 5.63 24.12 -5.78
C ARG A 301 4.57 25.08 -6.31
N GLY A 302 5.02 26.21 -6.86
CA GLY A 302 4.19 27.33 -7.32
C GLY A 302 3.50 27.17 -8.68
N ALA A 303 3.43 25.98 -9.27
CA ALA A 303 2.73 25.83 -10.56
C ALA A 303 1.23 26.06 -10.38
N THR A 304 0.61 26.84 -11.28
CA THR A 304 -0.82 27.19 -11.26
C THR A 304 -1.48 26.89 -12.61
N VAL A 305 -2.79 26.64 -12.66
CA VAL A 305 -3.53 26.35 -13.93
C VAL A 305 -3.75 27.59 -14.80
N ILE A 306 -3.91 28.77 -14.19
CA ILE A 306 -4.03 30.06 -14.89
C ILE A 306 -2.91 30.96 -14.38
N PRO A 307 -1.77 31.05 -15.10
CA PRO A 307 -0.62 31.80 -14.62
C PRO A 307 -0.94 33.28 -14.40
N GLY A 308 -0.59 33.83 -13.24
CA GLY A 308 -0.86 35.24 -12.88
C GLY A 308 -2.28 35.54 -12.40
N ALA A 309 -3.15 34.52 -12.28
CA ALA A 309 -4.40 34.65 -11.54
C ALA A 309 -4.16 34.68 -10.02
N ASP A 310 -5.13 35.20 -9.28
CA ASP A 310 -5.13 35.16 -7.82
C ASP A 310 -5.21 33.70 -7.32
N ASP A 311 -4.59 33.43 -6.17
CA ASP A 311 -4.56 32.09 -5.58
C ASP A 311 -5.98 31.57 -5.23
N SER A 312 -6.95 32.44 -4.98
CA SER A 312 -8.35 32.02 -4.80
C SER A 312 -9.00 31.47 -6.08
N VAL A 313 -8.40 31.73 -7.24
CA VAL A 313 -8.86 31.28 -8.55
C VAL A 313 -8.03 30.10 -9.04
N SER A 314 -6.70 30.24 -8.97
CA SER A 314 -5.76 29.24 -9.48
C SER A 314 -4.57 29.11 -8.53
N PRO A 315 -4.76 28.44 -7.37
CA PRO A 315 -3.74 28.30 -6.34
C PRO A 315 -2.55 27.43 -6.79
N PRO A 316 -1.41 27.51 -6.07
CA PRO A 316 -0.28 26.59 -6.22
C PRO A 316 -0.71 25.12 -6.09
N ILE A 317 -0.48 24.34 -7.14
CA ILE A 317 -0.92 22.93 -7.25
C ILE A 317 -0.21 22.04 -6.22
N GLY A 318 1.07 22.33 -5.95
CA GLY A 318 1.89 21.52 -5.08
C GLY A 318 1.33 21.35 -3.66
N ASP A 319 0.72 22.40 -3.13
CA ASP A 319 0.13 22.42 -1.79
C ASP A 319 -1.31 21.89 -1.77
N MET A 320 -1.94 21.64 -2.92
CA MET A 320 -3.27 21.03 -3.02
C MET A 320 -3.22 19.51 -3.20
N ALA A 321 -2.10 18.99 -3.68
CA ALA A 321 -1.97 17.57 -3.98
C ALA A 321 -2.11 16.72 -2.72
N ASN A 322 -2.95 15.69 -2.79
CA ASN A 322 -3.06 14.69 -1.74
C ASN A 322 -1.73 13.92 -1.59
N ASN A 323 -1.29 13.72 -0.35
CA ASN A 323 -0.07 12.99 -0.01
C ASN A 323 -0.41 11.71 0.77
N ASN A 324 -0.20 10.58 0.11
CA ASN A 324 -0.54 9.26 0.62
C ASN A 324 0.25 8.92 1.90
N THR A 325 1.51 9.36 1.96
CA THR A 325 2.39 9.14 3.12
C THR A 325 1.90 9.90 4.35
N GLU A 326 1.45 11.15 4.16
CA GLU A 326 0.87 11.94 5.25
C GLU A 326 -0.46 11.30 5.75
N ASN A 327 -1.29 10.76 4.85
CA ASN A 327 -2.54 10.08 5.24
C ASN A 327 -2.29 8.77 6.00
N PHE A 328 -1.37 7.94 5.51
CA PHE A 328 -0.99 6.71 6.19
C PHE A 328 -0.49 6.98 7.60
N PHE A 329 0.41 7.97 7.75
CA PHE A 329 0.94 8.37 9.03
C PHE A 329 -0.17 8.83 9.99
N ASP A 330 -1.07 9.71 9.52
CA ASP A 330 -2.15 10.24 10.35
C ASP A 330 -3.14 9.15 10.81
N LEU A 331 -3.60 8.31 9.88
CA LEU A 331 -4.55 7.23 10.17
C LEU A 331 -3.95 6.15 11.06
N LEU A 332 -2.70 5.74 10.82
CA LEU A 332 -2.00 4.77 11.66
C LEU A 332 -1.90 5.27 13.10
N HIS A 333 -1.48 6.53 13.30
CA HIS A 333 -1.39 7.10 14.64
C HIS A 333 -2.75 7.36 15.30
N SER A 334 -3.79 7.65 14.53
CA SER A 334 -5.17 7.76 15.03
C SER A 334 -5.65 6.45 15.63
N PHE A 335 -5.38 5.32 14.97
CA PHE A 335 -5.60 3.98 15.51
C PHE A 335 -4.72 3.66 16.73
N GLY A 336 -3.54 4.26 16.82
CA GLY A 336 -2.70 4.23 18.03
C GLY A 336 -3.16 5.15 19.16
N GLY A 337 -4.33 5.79 19.06
CA GLY A 337 -4.88 6.67 20.10
C GLY A 337 -4.46 8.13 20.01
N LYS A 338 -3.90 8.59 18.88
CA LYS A 338 -3.83 10.03 18.58
C LYS A 338 -5.27 10.56 18.50
N PRO A 339 -5.64 11.61 19.27
CA PRO A 339 -6.95 12.22 19.13
C PRO A 339 -7.13 12.81 17.73
N ASP A 340 -8.33 12.70 17.18
CA ASP A 340 -8.72 13.39 15.96
C ASP A 340 -8.90 14.90 16.19
N GLU A 341 -9.32 15.63 15.14
CA GLU A 341 -9.57 17.06 15.18
C GLU A 341 -10.61 17.50 16.24
N ASN A 342 -11.48 16.58 16.68
CA ASN A 342 -12.50 16.80 17.70
C ASN A 342 -12.06 16.31 19.10
N GLY A 343 -10.83 15.82 19.24
CA GLY A 343 -10.29 15.30 20.49
C GLY A 343 -10.74 13.87 20.83
N GLN A 344 -11.35 13.14 19.89
CA GLN A 344 -11.79 11.77 20.11
C GLN A 344 -10.68 10.77 19.76
N ALA A 345 -10.42 9.82 20.65
CA ALA A 345 -9.46 8.75 20.40
C ALA A 345 -10.12 7.61 19.60
N ASN A 346 -9.50 7.24 18.47
CA ASN A 346 -9.93 6.12 17.62
C ASN A 346 -9.15 4.84 17.91
N GLU A 347 -8.69 4.70 19.15
CA GLU A 347 -7.77 3.65 19.57
C GLU A 347 -8.34 2.24 19.34
N VAL A 348 -7.45 1.36 18.89
CA VAL A 348 -7.69 -0.07 18.71
C VAL A 348 -6.62 -0.90 19.40
N ASP A 349 -6.88 -2.19 19.54
CA ASP A 349 -5.93 -3.13 20.15
C ASP A 349 -4.90 -3.63 19.15
N VAL A 350 -5.35 -3.97 17.94
CA VAL A 350 -4.53 -4.55 16.88
C VAL A 350 -4.76 -3.80 15.58
N ILE A 351 -3.71 -3.61 14.79
CA ILE A 351 -3.81 -3.05 13.44
C ILE A 351 -3.47 -4.13 12.42
N VAL A 352 -4.25 -4.20 11.34
CA VAL A 352 -4.00 -5.03 10.17
C VAL A 352 -3.85 -4.12 8.96
N ILE A 353 -2.76 -4.29 8.21
CA ILE A 353 -2.50 -3.58 6.96
C ILE A 353 -2.53 -4.59 5.81
N THR A 354 -3.47 -4.42 4.88
CA THR A 354 -3.65 -5.32 3.74
C THR A 354 -3.10 -4.72 2.45
N GLY A 355 -1.80 -4.86 2.25
CA GLY A 355 -1.14 -4.67 0.97
C GLY A 355 -1.11 -3.24 0.43
N ASP A 356 -0.43 -3.12 -0.71
CA ASP A 356 -0.19 -1.87 -1.41
C ASP A 356 0.36 -0.80 -0.47
N LEU A 357 1.37 -1.18 0.33
CA LEU A 357 2.17 -0.32 1.20
C LEU A 357 2.84 0.81 0.42
N TYR A 358 3.32 0.50 -0.79
CA TYR A 358 3.96 1.42 -1.73
C TYR A 358 3.70 0.96 -3.15
N ASP A 359 3.76 1.88 -4.11
CA ASP A 359 3.36 1.59 -5.49
C ASP A 359 4.36 0.77 -6.31
N HIS A 360 5.65 0.90 -5.98
CA HIS A 360 6.76 0.30 -6.72
C HIS A 360 8.05 0.42 -5.91
N LEU A 361 9.05 -0.40 -6.24
CA LEU A 361 10.34 -0.38 -5.55
C LEU A 361 11.20 0.84 -5.90
N HIS A 362 11.32 1.23 -7.17
CA HIS A 362 12.14 2.39 -7.58
C HIS A 362 11.34 3.68 -7.61
N ASN A 363 11.69 4.66 -6.77
CA ASN A 363 11.00 5.96 -6.78
C ASN A 363 11.96 7.12 -6.56
N TYR A 364 11.54 8.33 -6.95
CA TYR A 364 12.38 9.53 -6.93
C TYR A 364 12.74 9.94 -5.49
N ASP A 365 14.03 10.07 -5.20
CA ASP A 365 14.55 10.54 -3.92
C ASP A 365 14.51 12.08 -3.81
N PRO A 366 13.66 12.66 -2.95
CA PRO A 366 13.56 14.11 -2.76
C PRO A 366 14.83 14.78 -2.23
N ARG A 367 15.80 14.00 -1.72
CA ARG A 367 17.10 14.50 -1.28
C ARG A 367 18.06 14.72 -2.45
N PHE A 368 17.82 14.09 -3.59
CA PHE A 368 18.72 14.19 -4.72
C PHE A 368 18.78 15.64 -5.21
N LYS A 369 20.01 16.19 -5.30
CA LYS A 369 20.26 17.55 -5.78
C LYS A 369 20.88 17.46 -7.17
N ARG A 370 20.11 17.78 -8.21
CA ARG A 370 20.68 17.98 -9.55
C ARG A 370 21.69 19.14 -9.46
N THR A 371 22.83 19.01 -10.11
CA THR A 371 24.05 19.83 -9.96
C THR A 371 23.93 21.32 -10.36
N SER A 372 22.72 21.89 -10.44
CA SER A 372 22.56 23.35 -10.44
C SER A 372 22.80 23.87 -9.01
N LYS A 373 23.39 25.06 -8.87
CA LYS A 373 23.95 25.60 -7.61
C LYS A 373 22.91 25.92 -6.51
N THR A 374 21.70 25.36 -6.57
CA THR A 374 20.60 25.58 -5.63
C THR A 374 20.12 24.24 -5.08
N SER A 375 20.02 24.12 -3.76
CA SER A 375 19.90 22.86 -3.00
C SER A 375 18.56 22.12 -3.09
N LYS A 376 17.70 22.42 -4.06
CA LYS A 376 16.48 21.70 -4.50
C LYS A 376 16.20 22.16 -5.95
N PRO A 377 15.44 21.42 -6.79
CA PRO A 377 14.79 22.04 -7.94
C PRO A 377 14.10 23.31 -7.44
N GLY A 378 14.39 24.48 -7.98
CA GLY A 378 13.81 25.76 -7.54
C GLY A 378 12.43 26.00 -8.13
N SER A 379 12.16 25.40 -9.30
CA SER A 379 10.91 25.50 -10.06
C SER A 379 10.25 24.13 -10.30
N THR A 380 8.96 24.14 -10.66
CA THR A 380 8.23 22.92 -11.07
C THR A 380 8.81 22.32 -12.37
N GLY A 381 9.30 23.16 -13.30
CA GLY A 381 9.96 22.68 -14.52
C GLY A 381 11.23 21.87 -14.25
N GLU A 382 12.10 22.34 -13.34
CA GLU A 382 13.28 21.58 -12.92
C GLU A 382 12.91 20.26 -12.21
N LEU A 383 11.75 20.22 -11.54
CA LEU A 383 11.24 18.99 -10.94
C LEU A 383 10.79 17.99 -12.02
N TRP A 384 10.08 18.45 -13.06
CA TRP A 384 9.71 17.60 -14.20
C TRP A 384 10.94 16.99 -14.85
N GLU A 385 11.98 17.79 -15.08
CA GLU A 385 13.26 17.34 -15.64
C GLU A 385 13.92 16.27 -14.78
N ALA A 386 13.88 16.44 -13.46
CA ALA A 386 14.45 15.49 -12.52
C ALA A 386 13.62 14.20 -12.46
N MET A 387 12.30 14.28 -12.63
CA MET A 387 11.42 13.11 -12.58
C MET A 387 11.22 12.45 -13.96
N TYR A 388 11.59 13.13 -15.04
CA TYR A 388 11.45 12.62 -16.38
C TYR A 388 12.38 11.43 -16.61
N VAL A 389 11.81 10.30 -17.01
CA VAL A 389 12.53 9.08 -17.38
C VAL A 389 11.94 8.55 -18.68
N GLU A 390 12.82 8.26 -19.64
CA GLU A 390 12.43 7.89 -21.01
C GLU A 390 12.02 6.42 -21.10
N ASP A 391 12.70 5.56 -20.36
CA ASP A 391 12.46 4.12 -20.29
C ASP A 391 12.96 3.54 -18.95
N VAL A 392 12.86 2.21 -18.82
CA VAL A 392 13.36 1.46 -17.66
C VAL A 392 14.87 1.62 -17.48
N GLN A 393 15.64 1.64 -18.58
CA GLN A 393 17.10 1.77 -18.52
C GLN A 393 17.48 3.12 -17.91
N ALA A 394 16.74 4.19 -18.22
CA ALA A 394 16.95 5.51 -17.63
C ALA A 394 16.73 5.51 -16.10
N VAL A 395 15.81 4.71 -15.58
CA VAL A 395 15.63 4.52 -14.12
C VAL A 395 16.83 3.78 -13.53
N GLU A 396 17.31 2.73 -14.21
CA GLU A 396 18.46 1.95 -13.76
C GLU A 396 19.77 2.74 -13.80
N ASP A 397 19.99 3.55 -14.84
CA ASP A 397 21.16 4.42 -15.03
C ASP A 397 21.17 5.59 -14.03
N ARG A 398 20.00 5.98 -13.51
CA ARG A 398 19.80 7.08 -12.55
C ARG A 398 19.36 6.57 -11.19
N ASN A 399 19.86 5.43 -10.76
CA ASN A 399 19.49 4.79 -9.49
C ASN A 399 19.78 5.64 -8.23
N GLU A 400 20.65 6.66 -8.31
CA GLU A 400 20.84 7.63 -7.23
C GLU A 400 19.64 8.56 -7.08
N GLU A 401 19.01 8.89 -8.21
CA GLU A 401 17.78 9.69 -8.27
C GLU A 401 16.55 8.82 -8.00
N PHE A 402 16.59 7.56 -8.43
CA PHE A 402 15.52 6.58 -8.28
C PHE A 402 15.98 5.33 -7.50
N PRO A 403 16.34 5.45 -6.22
CA PRO A 403 16.78 4.31 -5.41
C PRO A 403 15.68 3.25 -5.27
N CYS A 404 16.11 1.98 -5.19
CA CYS A 404 15.22 0.86 -4.93
C CYS A 404 14.89 0.80 -3.43
N GLY A 405 13.62 0.68 -3.07
CA GLY A 405 13.17 0.43 -1.70
C GLY A 405 13.03 1.67 -0.82
N ILE A 406 13.16 2.90 -1.34
CA ILE A 406 12.99 4.14 -0.56
C ILE A 406 11.61 4.25 0.08
N ASP A 407 10.56 3.85 -0.63
CA ASP A 407 9.19 3.89 -0.10
C ASP A 407 8.96 2.78 0.93
N GLY A 408 9.51 1.58 0.71
CA GLY A 408 9.53 0.52 1.71
C GLY A 408 10.29 0.93 2.98
N LEU A 409 11.42 1.62 2.86
CA LEU A 409 12.16 2.16 4.01
C LEU A 409 11.36 3.25 4.74
N THR A 410 10.57 4.05 4.01
CA THR A 410 9.64 5.02 4.59
C THR A 410 8.58 4.32 5.44
N VAL A 411 7.95 3.26 4.92
CA VAL A 411 6.97 2.47 5.68
C VAL A 411 7.62 1.82 6.91
N TYR A 412 8.81 1.20 6.76
CA TYR A 412 9.55 0.62 7.88
C TYR A 412 9.81 1.66 8.99
N SER A 413 10.24 2.86 8.61
CA SER A 413 10.53 3.95 9.55
C SER A 413 9.28 4.38 10.33
N ILE A 414 8.15 4.52 9.63
CA ILE A 414 6.85 4.82 10.25
C ILE A 414 6.44 3.72 11.24
N LEU A 415 6.62 2.44 10.89
CA LEU A 415 6.23 1.33 11.77
C LEU A 415 7.09 1.26 13.03
N VAL A 416 8.41 1.36 12.91
CA VAL A 416 9.32 1.35 14.08
C VAL A 416 8.99 2.47 15.05
N ASP A 417 8.75 3.67 14.52
CA ASP A 417 8.31 4.80 15.31
C ASP A 417 6.91 4.58 15.92
N PHE A 418 5.97 4.01 15.16
CA PHE A 418 4.63 3.69 15.63
C PHE A 418 4.65 2.71 16.82
N TYR A 419 5.39 1.61 16.71
CA TYR A 419 5.60 0.68 17.82
C TYR A 419 6.21 1.39 19.05
N THR A 420 7.16 2.30 18.82
CA THR A 420 7.83 3.05 19.88
C THR A 420 6.89 4.01 20.60
N ARG A 421 6.07 4.78 19.86
CA ARG A 421 5.19 5.79 20.44
C ARG A 421 3.85 5.24 20.93
N ARG A 422 3.34 4.18 20.29
CA ARG A 422 1.96 3.70 20.48
C ARG A 422 1.85 2.31 21.08
N LYS A 423 2.92 1.50 21.04
CA LYS A 423 2.98 0.14 21.63
C LYS A 423 1.83 -0.78 21.18
N LYS A 424 1.38 -0.67 19.92
CA LYS A 424 0.33 -1.52 19.34
C LYS A 424 0.89 -2.50 18.30
N PRO A 425 0.43 -3.75 18.27
CA PRO A 425 0.82 -4.74 17.26
C PRO A 425 0.26 -4.41 15.87
N VAL A 426 1.09 -4.59 14.85
CA VAL A 426 0.75 -4.37 13.43
C VAL A 426 0.99 -5.65 12.62
N PHE A 427 -0.08 -6.18 12.06
CA PHE A 427 -0.08 -7.32 11.14
C PHE A 427 -0.09 -6.83 9.69
N ILE A 428 0.71 -7.44 8.82
CA ILE A 428 0.86 -7.03 7.42
C ILE A 428 0.66 -8.25 6.52
N VAL A 429 -0.04 -8.06 5.40
CA VAL A 429 -0.05 -8.97 4.26
C VAL A 429 0.25 -8.17 2.99
N SER A 430 0.83 -8.81 1.97
CA SER A 430 1.19 -8.12 0.72
C SER A 430 0.01 -7.95 -0.24
N GLY A 431 0.02 -6.85 -0.98
CA GLY A 431 -0.78 -6.58 -2.18
C GLY A 431 0.02 -6.86 -3.45
N ASN A 432 -0.44 -6.37 -4.60
CA ASN A 432 0.30 -6.54 -5.86
C ASN A 432 1.38 -5.48 -6.04
N HIS A 433 1.22 -4.29 -5.48
CA HIS A 433 2.14 -3.18 -5.73
C HIS A 433 3.53 -3.39 -5.10
N GLU A 434 3.66 -4.20 -4.04
CA GLU A 434 4.99 -4.56 -3.52
C GLU A 434 5.83 -5.39 -4.52
N ALA A 435 5.21 -5.98 -5.55
CA ALA A 435 5.91 -6.67 -6.62
C ALA A 435 6.30 -5.75 -7.79
N TYR A 436 5.80 -4.52 -7.84
CA TYR A 436 6.08 -3.59 -8.93
C TYR A 436 7.49 -3.00 -8.80
N GLU A 437 8.26 -3.01 -9.89
CA GLU A 437 9.66 -2.57 -9.85
C GLU A 437 9.79 -1.07 -10.15
N TYR A 438 9.16 -0.61 -11.22
CA TYR A 438 9.41 0.72 -11.78
C TYR A 438 8.20 1.65 -11.59
N PRO A 439 8.45 2.97 -11.48
CA PRO A 439 7.39 3.94 -11.35
C PRO A 439 6.61 4.02 -12.66
N TYR A 440 5.27 4.05 -12.57
CA TYR A 440 4.41 4.35 -13.70
C TYR A 440 3.89 5.78 -13.62
N GLY A 441 3.57 6.34 -14.79
CA GLY A 441 3.14 7.71 -14.94
C GLY A 441 1.76 8.00 -14.36
N ILE A 442 1.63 9.21 -13.81
CA ILE A 442 0.35 9.75 -13.36
C ILE A 442 -0.28 10.42 -14.58
N SER A 443 -0.84 9.55 -15.43
CA SER A 443 -1.38 9.80 -16.77
C SER A 443 -0.51 10.67 -17.67
N PRO A 444 0.00 10.06 -18.76
CA PRO A 444 -0.47 10.59 -20.02
C PRO A 444 -0.88 9.49 -21.01
N ARG A 445 -1.75 9.90 -21.90
CA ARG A 445 -2.39 9.14 -22.97
C ARG A 445 -1.52 8.07 -23.64
N LEU A 446 -2.20 6.98 -24.01
CA LEU A 446 -1.73 6.02 -25.02
C LEU A 446 -2.17 6.50 -26.41
N GLY A 447 -1.35 7.31 -27.05
CA GLY A 447 -1.69 7.99 -28.30
C GLY A 447 -2.86 8.96 -28.13
N LYS A 448 -3.99 8.71 -28.80
CA LYS A 448 -5.24 9.49 -28.60
C LYS A 448 -6.11 8.96 -27.44
N LYS A 449 -5.84 7.76 -26.93
CA LYS A 449 -6.62 7.12 -25.87
C LYS A 449 -6.10 7.53 -24.50
N ARG A 450 -7.00 7.72 -23.55
CA ARG A 450 -6.66 8.03 -22.17
C ARG A 450 -6.35 6.74 -21.43
N ALA A 451 -5.35 6.78 -20.55
CA ALA A 451 -4.92 5.66 -19.73
C ALA A 451 -4.86 6.12 -18.27
N ASN A 452 -5.28 5.24 -17.37
CA ASN A 452 -5.24 5.45 -15.92
C ASN A 452 -5.87 6.77 -15.47
N GLU A 453 -7.07 7.05 -15.97
CA GLU A 453 -7.76 8.32 -15.74
C GLU A 453 -7.95 8.57 -14.23
N GLY A 454 -8.16 7.52 -13.42
CA GLY A 454 -8.42 7.64 -11.98
C GLY A 454 -7.26 8.18 -11.13
N ILE A 455 -6.00 8.11 -11.59
CA ILE A 455 -4.84 8.46 -10.75
C ILE A 455 -4.77 9.96 -10.42
N PRO A 456 -4.99 10.92 -11.35
CA PRO A 456 -5.18 12.32 -10.99
C PRO A 456 -6.17 12.53 -9.83
N MET A 457 -7.31 11.84 -9.88
CA MET A 457 -8.33 11.89 -8.85
C MET A 457 -7.84 11.35 -7.51
N ASP A 458 -7.07 10.26 -7.50
CA ASP A 458 -6.45 9.67 -6.30
C ASP A 458 -5.55 10.68 -5.56
N HIS A 459 -4.95 11.61 -6.31
CA HIS A 459 -4.13 12.70 -5.79
C HIS A 459 -4.90 14.01 -5.56
N ASN A 460 -6.23 14.00 -5.66
CA ASN A 460 -7.10 15.17 -5.55
C ASN A 460 -6.77 16.24 -6.60
N LEU A 461 -6.40 15.86 -7.83
CA LEU A 461 -6.03 16.76 -8.92
C LEU A 461 -6.96 16.61 -10.13
N THR A 462 -7.32 17.72 -10.75
CA THR A 462 -7.86 17.74 -12.11
C THR A 462 -6.79 17.26 -13.09
N LEU A 463 -7.20 16.86 -14.30
CA LEU A 463 -6.27 16.40 -15.32
C LEU A 463 -5.23 17.48 -15.69
N TYR A 464 -5.62 18.76 -15.72
CA TYR A 464 -4.68 19.86 -15.95
C TYR A 464 -3.66 20.01 -14.84
N GLU A 465 -4.11 19.93 -13.58
CA GLU A 465 -3.22 20.05 -12.43
C GLU A 465 -2.25 18.87 -12.35
N ALA A 466 -2.71 17.64 -12.61
CA ALA A 466 -1.86 16.45 -12.65
C ALA A 466 -0.77 16.57 -13.73
N ILE A 467 -1.13 16.95 -14.95
CA ILE A 467 -0.13 17.08 -16.03
C ILE A 467 0.87 18.21 -15.73
N LEU A 468 0.45 19.29 -15.07
CA LEU A 468 1.34 20.36 -14.60
C LEU A 468 2.18 19.96 -13.39
N LEU A 469 1.79 18.96 -12.62
CA LEU A 469 2.58 18.54 -11.47
C LEU A 469 3.60 17.46 -11.85
N TYR A 470 3.16 16.48 -12.64
CA TYR A 470 3.95 15.30 -13.01
C TYR A 470 4.69 15.45 -14.34
N GLY A 471 4.32 16.44 -15.15
CA GLY A 471 4.97 16.72 -16.42
C GLY A 471 4.42 15.91 -17.61
N PRO A 472 4.81 16.29 -18.83
CA PRO A 472 4.22 15.83 -20.09
C PRO A 472 4.56 14.40 -20.52
N ALA A 473 5.68 13.84 -20.03
CA ALA A 473 6.38 12.78 -20.74
C ALA A 473 6.39 11.43 -20.00
N TYR A 474 5.67 11.33 -18.88
CA TYR A 474 5.46 10.09 -18.12
C TYR A 474 4.68 9.00 -18.88
N LYS A 475 4.21 9.26 -20.11
CA LYS A 475 3.53 8.30 -21.00
C LYS A 475 4.48 7.29 -21.59
N LEU A 476 5.76 7.63 -21.67
CA LEU A 476 6.78 6.84 -22.37
C LEU A 476 7.18 5.59 -21.58
N LEU A 477 6.89 5.53 -20.28
CA LEU A 477 7.10 4.36 -19.43
C LEU A 477 6.03 3.25 -19.59
N ILE A 478 5.01 3.47 -20.44
CA ILE A 478 4.03 2.44 -20.79
C ILE A 478 4.38 1.93 -22.20
N PRO A 479 4.74 0.65 -22.40
CA PRO A 479 4.98 0.14 -23.75
C PRO A 479 3.69 0.16 -24.56
N ASP A 480 3.85 0.20 -25.88
CA ASP A 480 2.84 0.06 -26.94
C ASP A 480 1.63 -0.84 -26.61
N ALA A 481 0.67 -0.31 -25.85
CA ALA A 481 -0.67 -0.87 -25.67
C ALA A 481 -1.58 -0.55 -26.88
N VAL A 482 -0.99 -0.49 -28.08
CA VAL A 482 -1.64 -0.36 -29.37
C VAL A 482 -1.02 -1.41 -30.29
N SER A 483 -1.54 -2.64 -30.27
CA SER A 483 -2.55 -2.97 -31.26
C SER A 483 -3.53 -4.01 -30.73
N GLY A 484 -4.81 -3.66 -30.80
CA GLY A 484 -5.86 -4.67 -30.82
C GLY A 484 -5.62 -5.63 -31.98
N ALA A 485 -5.95 -6.91 -31.74
CA ALA A 485 -5.84 -8.03 -32.68
C ALA A 485 -4.40 -8.38 -33.09
N GLY A 486 -3.80 -9.36 -32.39
CA GLY A 486 -2.74 -10.19 -32.98
C GLY A 486 -1.29 -9.73 -32.78
N ALA A 487 -0.97 -8.93 -31.77
CA ALA A 487 0.43 -8.74 -31.37
C ALA A 487 0.93 -9.98 -30.62
N THR A 488 1.58 -10.90 -31.34
CA THR A 488 2.50 -11.87 -30.76
C THR A 488 3.55 -11.15 -29.91
N PHE A 489 3.77 -11.68 -28.70
CA PHE A 489 4.77 -11.29 -27.71
C PHE A 489 6.21 -11.36 -28.24
N SER A 490 6.58 -10.44 -29.11
CA SER A 490 7.94 -10.36 -29.65
C SER A 490 8.30 -8.92 -30.04
N GLY A 491 9.00 -8.22 -29.14
CA GLY A 491 9.83 -7.06 -29.48
C GLY A 491 9.29 -5.69 -29.04
N GLY A 492 9.40 -5.38 -27.74
CA GLY A 492 9.23 -4.04 -27.15
C GLY A 492 9.46 -4.14 -25.64
N LEU A 493 10.39 -3.37 -25.07
CA LEU A 493 11.15 -3.66 -23.84
C LEU A 493 10.38 -3.62 -22.49
N LEU A 494 9.05 -3.64 -22.50
CA LEU A 494 8.20 -3.81 -21.32
C LEU A 494 7.12 -4.89 -21.54
N GLY A 495 7.36 -5.83 -22.46
CA GLY A 495 6.64 -7.12 -22.56
C GLY A 495 6.85 -8.06 -21.35
N ARG A 496 7.37 -7.57 -20.22
CA ARG A 496 7.27 -8.19 -18.90
C ARG A 496 6.42 -7.24 -18.05
N MET A 497 5.27 -7.69 -17.58
CA MET A 497 4.45 -6.96 -16.60
C MET A 497 5.36 -6.41 -15.47
N ASN A 498 5.10 -5.18 -15.00
CA ASN A 498 5.90 -4.53 -13.94
C ASN A 498 5.94 -5.36 -12.63
N PHE A 499 4.96 -6.26 -12.47
CA PHE A 499 4.92 -7.30 -11.46
C PHE A 499 6.09 -8.29 -11.60
N ARG A 500 7.02 -8.26 -10.65
CA ARG A 500 8.05 -9.29 -10.50
C ARG A 500 7.98 -9.90 -9.10
N PRO A 501 7.68 -11.20 -8.97
CA PRO A 501 7.53 -11.83 -7.66
C PRO A 501 8.74 -11.64 -6.75
N ARG A 502 9.96 -11.65 -7.28
CA ARG A 502 11.19 -11.43 -6.50
C ARG A 502 11.20 -10.12 -5.71
N ASN A 503 10.45 -9.11 -6.14
CA ASN A 503 10.43 -7.79 -5.51
C ASN A 503 9.79 -7.81 -4.12
N PHE A 504 8.89 -8.76 -3.86
CA PHE A 504 8.38 -9.00 -2.51
C PHE A 504 9.47 -9.43 -1.52
N ASP A 505 10.63 -9.92 -1.96
CA ASP A 505 11.71 -10.32 -1.06
C ASP A 505 12.18 -9.14 -0.18
N TRP A 506 12.00 -7.91 -0.66
CA TRP A 506 12.22 -6.71 0.15
C TRP A 506 11.31 -6.67 1.38
N LEU A 507 10.00 -6.81 1.17
CA LEU A 507 9.00 -6.90 2.23
C LEU A 507 9.32 -8.07 3.17
N TYR A 508 9.57 -9.25 2.61
CA TYR A 508 9.69 -10.46 3.41
C TYR A 508 11.05 -10.62 4.13
N THR A 509 12.04 -9.80 3.79
CA THR A 509 13.31 -9.74 4.52
C THR A 509 13.24 -8.78 5.69
N LEU A 510 12.60 -7.62 5.50
CA LEU A 510 12.65 -6.52 6.47
C LEU A 510 11.46 -6.49 7.43
N PHE A 511 10.25 -6.81 6.96
CA PHE A 511 9.02 -6.68 7.75
C PHE A 511 8.62 -8.01 8.39
N THR A 512 8.59 -9.09 7.62
CA THR A 512 8.19 -10.41 8.13
C THR A 512 8.66 -11.52 7.21
N PRO A 513 9.22 -12.63 7.69
CA PRO A 513 9.54 -13.76 6.81
C PRO A 513 8.31 -14.58 6.40
N LEU A 514 7.15 -14.32 7.02
CA LEU A 514 5.91 -15.08 6.82
C LEU A 514 5.05 -14.43 5.73
N THR A 515 4.68 -15.19 4.69
CA THR A 515 3.75 -14.75 3.64
C THR A 515 2.31 -14.80 4.07
N ASP A 516 2.00 -15.84 4.84
CA ASP A 516 0.67 -16.18 5.29
C ASP A 516 0.78 -16.71 6.71
N TYR A 517 -0.23 -16.45 7.53
CA TYR A 517 -0.24 -16.88 8.92
C TYR A 517 -1.67 -16.98 9.44
N TRP A 518 -1.83 -17.69 10.55
CA TRP A 518 -2.95 -17.46 11.44
C TRP A 518 -2.48 -17.38 12.89
N GLN A 519 -3.22 -16.61 13.69
CA GLN A 519 -2.99 -16.50 15.12
C GLN A 519 -4.32 -16.38 15.85
N THR A 520 -4.46 -17.13 16.94
CA THR A 520 -5.67 -17.13 17.76
C THR A 520 -5.39 -16.41 19.08
N TYR A 521 -6.20 -15.40 19.37
CA TYR A 521 -6.32 -14.82 20.69
C TYR A 521 -7.68 -15.23 21.26
N LYS A 522 -7.68 -16.11 22.27
CA LYS A 522 -8.89 -16.68 22.87
C LYS A 522 -9.87 -17.20 21.81
N THR A 523 -10.99 -16.50 21.59
CA THR A 523 -12.05 -16.90 20.65
C THR A 523 -11.95 -16.26 19.27
N GLN A 524 -10.94 -15.41 19.03
CA GLN A 524 -10.77 -14.64 17.80
C GLN A 524 -9.51 -15.11 17.07
N THR A 525 -9.64 -15.51 15.80
CA THR A 525 -8.55 -15.96 14.96
C THR A 525 -8.38 -15.02 13.77
N LEU A 526 -7.19 -14.44 13.66
CA LEU A 526 -6.76 -13.64 12.51
C LEU A 526 -6.05 -14.55 11.51
N ILE A 527 -6.43 -14.45 10.24
CA ILE A 527 -5.85 -15.25 9.14
C ILE A 527 -5.38 -14.27 8.07
N GLY A 528 -4.06 -14.15 7.89
CA GLY A 528 -3.47 -13.29 6.87
C GLY A 528 -3.05 -14.09 5.64
N LEU A 529 -3.52 -13.68 4.45
CA LEU A 529 -3.12 -14.26 3.16
C LEU A 529 -2.49 -13.20 2.25
N GLY A 530 -1.28 -13.46 1.77
CA GLY A 530 -0.61 -12.64 0.77
C GLY A 530 -1.17 -12.80 -0.65
N TRP A 531 -0.83 -11.85 -1.51
CA TRP A 531 -1.24 -11.79 -2.94
C TRP A 531 -0.80 -12.98 -3.81
N GLY A 532 0.24 -13.71 -3.39
CA GLY A 532 0.86 -14.77 -4.18
C GLY A 532 1.79 -14.23 -5.28
N ASP A 533 2.33 -15.14 -6.08
CA ASP A 533 3.43 -14.86 -7.02
C ASP A 533 2.95 -14.55 -8.44
N GLY A 534 1.66 -14.22 -8.62
CA GLY A 534 1.10 -13.97 -9.94
C GLY A 534 -0.02 -12.94 -9.96
N GLU A 535 -0.05 -12.17 -11.04
CA GLU A 535 -1.05 -11.16 -11.35
C GLU A 535 -1.65 -11.45 -12.73
N ASP A 536 -2.98 -11.33 -12.85
CA ASP A 536 -3.68 -11.51 -14.13
C ASP A 536 -4.57 -10.31 -14.45
N TYR A 537 -4.19 -9.60 -15.52
CA TYR A 537 -5.05 -8.65 -16.22
C TYR A 537 -5.77 -9.42 -17.33
N MET A 538 -7.06 -9.71 -17.15
CA MET A 538 -7.84 -10.37 -18.21
C MET A 538 -8.12 -9.41 -19.37
N TRP A 539 -7.14 -9.12 -20.21
CA TRP A 539 -7.34 -8.48 -21.51
C TRP A 539 -7.56 -9.55 -22.57
N ASN A 540 -8.78 -10.07 -22.69
CA ASN A 540 -9.12 -10.93 -23.83
C ASN A 540 -9.71 -10.05 -24.94
N PRO A 541 -9.02 -9.85 -26.09
CA PRO A 541 -9.41 -8.89 -27.12
C PRO A 541 -10.66 -9.29 -27.92
N THR A 542 -11.27 -10.44 -27.65
CA THR A 542 -12.53 -10.90 -28.23
C THR A 542 -13.63 -10.95 -27.17
N PRO A 543 -14.46 -9.91 -27.03
CA PRO A 543 -15.65 -10.00 -26.20
C PRO A 543 -16.63 -10.96 -26.87
N LEU A 544 -16.80 -12.16 -26.29
CA LEU A 544 -18.00 -12.95 -26.54
C LEU A 544 -19.18 -12.19 -25.93
N PRO A 545 -20.22 -11.85 -26.71
CA PRO A 545 -21.37 -11.10 -26.19
C PRO A 545 -22.04 -11.88 -25.05
N GLY A 546 -22.11 -11.28 -23.86
CA GLY A 546 -22.73 -11.86 -22.66
C GLY A 546 -21.79 -12.23 -21.51
N LEU A 547 -20.47 -12.13 -21.69
CA LEU A 547 -19.47 -12.25 -20.60
C LEU A 547 -18.94 -10.85 -20.25
N ASP A 548 -19.53 -10.21 -19.24
CA ASP A 548 -19.01 -8.96 -18.69
C ASP A 548 -17.61 -9.20 -18.12
N GLN A 549 -16.59 -8.54 -18.68
CA GLN A 549 -15.16 -8.82 -18.43
C GLN A 549 -14.63 -8.31 -17.08
N GLY A 550 -15.40 -8.42 -16.00
CA GLY A 550 -14.91 -8.39 -14.62
C GLY A 550 -13.99 -7.23 -14.18
N GLY A 551 -13.90 -6.12 -14.90
CA GLY A 551 -13.22 -4.91 -14.46
C GLY A 551 -11.79 -4.65 -14.92
N HIS A 552 -11.30 -3.46 -14.58
CA HIS A 552 -9.94 -2.96 -14.88
C HIS A 552 -8.88 -3.29 -13.82
N LEU A 553 -9.28 -3.89 -12.69
CA LEU A 553 -8.37 -4.25 -11.61
C LEU A 553 -7.73 -5.63 -11.87
N PRO A 554 -6.42 -5.79 -11.60
CA PRO A 554 -5.75 -7.08 -11.70
C PRO A 554 -6.31 -8.10 -10.70
N ARG A 555 -6.10 -9.39 -10.96
CA ARG A 555 -6.50 -10.49 -10.09
C ARG A 555 -5.29 -11.15 -9.45
N ALA A 556 -5.45 -11.57 -8.19
CA ALA A 556 -4.49 -12.44 -7.52
C ALA A 556 -4.58 -13.85 -8.12
N ALA A 557 -3.73 -14.11 -9.11
CA ALA A 557 -3.83 -15.31 -9.94
C ALA A 557 -3.36 -16.57 -9.22
N GLU A 558 -2.44 -16.40 -8.26
CA GLU A 558 -1.79 -17.46 -7.49
C GLU A 558 -2.10 -17.39 -5.99
N SER A 559 -3.06 -16.55 -5.57
CA SER A 559 -3.65 -16.63 -4.22
C SER A 559 -4.63 -17.79 -4.10
N VAL A 560 -4.83 -18.22 -2.85
CA VAL A 560 -5.56 -19.41 -2.43
C VAL A 560 -5.00 -20.66 -3.12
N ASP A 561 -3.68 -20.77 -3.18
CA ASP A 561 -3.02 -22.00 -3.61
C ASP A 561 -3.18 -23.12 -2.56
N GLU A 562 -2.66 -24.32 -2.83
CA GLU A 562 -2.80 -25.43 -1.89
C GLU A 562 -2.11 -25.19 -0.54
N ALA A 563 -1.07 -24.36 -0.47
CA ALA A 563 -0.43 -24.04 0.81
C ALA A 563 -1.33 -23.10 1.65
N GLN A 564 -1.87 -22.04 1.05
CA GLN A 564 -2.81 -21.14 1.70
C GLN A 564 -4.12 -21.85 2.07
N LYS A 565 -4.63 -22.72 1.20
CA LYS A 565 -5.81 -23.54 1.48
C LYS A 565 -5.63 -24.42 2.71
N ASN A 566 -4.54 -25.18 2.78
CA ASN A 566 -4.25 -26.04 3.95
C ASN A 566 -4.10 -25.24 5.25
N LEU A 567 -3.48 -24.04 5.16
CA LEU A 567 -3.33 -23.12 6.28
C LEU A 567 -4.69 -22.67 6.81
N VAL A 568 -5.58 -22.21 5.93
CA VAL A 568 -6.93 -21.75 6.28
C VAL A 568 -7.76 -22.88 6.88
N GLU A 569 -7.76 -24.07 6.27
CA GLU A 569 -8.50 -25.23 6.80
C GLU A 569 -8.00 -25.62 8.20
N THR A 570 -6.70 -25.50 8.45
CA THR A 570 -6.13 -25.73 9.79
C THR A 570 -6.58 -24.64 10.79
N ALA A 571 -6.63 -23.39 10.37
CA ALA A 571 -7.10 -22.27 11.21
C ALA A 571 -8.59 -22.42 11.57
N LEU A 572 -9.43 -22.82 10.61
CA LEU A 572 -10.87 -23.02 10.83
C LEU A 572 -11.18 -24.17 11.81
N GLN A 573 -10.23 -25.08 12.04
CA GLN A 573 -10.35 -26.16 13.02
C GLN A 573 -10.07 -25.72 14.47
N GLN A 574 -9.62 -24.48 14.72
CA GLN A 574 -9.30 -24.01 16.08
C GLN A 574 -10.52 -23.77 16.98
N ASN A 575 -11.75 -24.13 16.54
CA ASN A 575 -13.01 -23.92 17.27
C ASN A 575 -13.22 -22.48 17.77
N SER A 576 -12.69 -21.50 17.04
CA SER A 576 -12.85 -20.08 17.33
C SER A 576 -14.27 -19.62 17.00
N GLN A 577 -14.75 -18.61 17.74
CA GLN A 577 -16.06 -18.00 17.47
C GLN A 577 -15.98 -17.01 16.31
N ASP A 578 -14.86 -16.28 16.20
CA ASP A 578 -14.60 -15.32 15.15
C ASP A 578 -13.38 -15.71 14.33
N ASN A 579 -13.59 -16.07 13.07
CA ASN A 579 -12.51 -16.26 12.10
C ASN A 579 -12.51 -15.07 11.14
N ILE A 580 -11.41 -14.33 11.11
CA ILE A 580 -11.26 -13.08 10.34
C ILE A 580 -10.20 -13.27 9.27
N LEU A 581 -10.62 -13.26 8.00
CA LEU A 581 -9.71 -13.32 6.87
C LEU A 581 -9.21 -11.92 6.51
N CYS A 582 -7.91 -11.75 6.37
CA CYS A 582 -7.25 -10.51 5.97
C CYS A 582 -6.43 -10.75 4.71
N SER A 583 -6.72 -10.04 3.63
CA SER A 583 -6.02 -10.14 2.35
C SER A 583 -6.04 -8.79 1.64
N HIS A 584 -5.13 -8.53 0.70
CA HIS A 584 -5.32 -7.41 -0.20
C HIS A 584 -6.44 -7.74 -1.20
N PHE A 585 -6.30 -8.82 -1.98
CA PHE A 585 -7.35 -9.26 -2.91
C PHE A 585 -8.75 -9.31 -2.26
N THR A 586 -9.77 -8.97 -3.06
CA THR A 586 -11.15 -8.86 -2.55
C THR A 586 -11.90 -10.19 -2.67
N VAL A 587 -12.95 -10.33 -1.87
CA VAL A 587 -13.92 -11.45 -2.01
C VAL A 587 -15.03 -11.08 -2.99
N VAL A 588 -15.60 -9.89 -2.78
CA VAL A 588 -16.65 -9.25 -3.57
C VAL A 588 -16.28 -7.79 -3.67
N ASN A 589 -16.35 -7.23 -4.87
CA ASN A 589 -16.07 -5.83 -5.09
C ASN A 589 -16.70 -5.39 -6.41
N TYR A 590 -17.57 -4.38 -6.33
CA TYR A 590 -18.34 -3.92 -7.47
C TYR A 590 -17.52 -3.00 -8.34
N ALA A 591 -17.68 -3.14 -9.66
CA ALA A 591 -17.23 -2.19 -10.65
C ALA A 591 -17.60 -0.76 -10.26
N LEU A 592 -16.74 0.20 -10.58
CA LEU A 592 -16.96 1.60 -10.23
C LEU A 592 -18.31 2.11 -10.77
N ASP A 593 -18.73 1.70 -11.97
CA ASP A 593 -20.02 2.08 -12.57
C ASP A 593 -21.25 1.40 -11.95
N LYS A 594 -21.06 0.39 -11.08
CA LYS A 594 -22.14 -0.35 -10.42
C LYS A 594 -22.38 0.17 -9.00
N PRO A 595 -23.54 0.78 -8.67
CA PRO A 595 -23.82 1.28 -7.33
C PRO A 595 -23.89 0.19 -6.27
N LEU A 596 -23.42 0.47 -5.04
CA LEU A 596 -23.43 -0.48 -3.92
C LEU A 596 -24.84 -0.95 -3.60
N SER A 597 -25.83 -0.05 -3.68
CA SER A 597 -27.24 -0.30 -3.39
C SER A 597 -27.89 -1.37 -4.28
N THR A 598 -27.29 -1.71 -5.42
CA THR A 598 -27.78 -2.72 -6.35
C THR A 598 -27.45 -4.14 -5.89
N VAL A 599 -28.25 -5.11 -6.35
CA VAL A 599 -27.94 -6.52 -6.15
C VAL A 599 -26.97 -7.00 -7.24
N GLY A 600 -25.99 -7.79 -6.83
CA GLY A 600 -24.99 -8.39 -7.70
C GLY A 600 -24.92 -9.91 -7.54
N GLU A 601 -24.09 -10.51 -8.38
CA GLU A 601 -23.90 -11.95 -8.43
C GLU A 601 -22.43 -12.27 -8.73
N VAL A 602 -21.84 -13.17 -7.94
CA VAL A 602 -20.46 -13.64 -8.09
C VAL A 602 -20.47 -15.14 -8.38
N GLN A 603 -19.77 -15.55 -9.43
CA GLN A 603 -19.66 -16.95 -9.84
C GLN A 603 -18.69 -17.71 -8.94
N ALA A 604 -19.14 -18.79 -8.30
CA ALA A 604 -18.31 -19.52 -7.33
C ALA A 604 -17.51 -20.67 -7.95
N VAL A 605 -17.86 -21.17 -9.14
CA VAL A 605 -17.36 -22.49 -9.62
C VAL A 605 -16.54 -22.46 -10.90
N ASN A 606 -16.61 -21.38 -11.67
CA ASN A 606 -15.90 -21.23 -12.93
C ASN A 606 -15.14 -19.89 -12.96
N ASN A 607 -14.29 -19.72 -13.97
CA ASN A 607 -13.53 -18.49 -14.19
C ASN A 607 -14.32 -17.45 -14.99
N SER A 608 -15.65 -17.40 -14.81
CA SER A 608 -16.48 -16.31 -15.33
C SER A 608 -16.57 -15.24 -14.26
N TYR A 609 -16.23 -14.02 -14.63
CA TYR A 609 -16.28 -12.87 -13.72
C TYR A 609 -17.47 -11.99 -14.09
N SER A 610 -17.91 -11.17 -13.15
CA SER A 610 -18.97 -10.19 -13.34
C SER A 610 -18.50 -8.82 -12.87
N LYS A 611 -19.35 -7.80 -13.02
CA LYS A 611 -19.11 -6.48 -12.42
C LYS A 611 -19.14 -6.48 -10.87
N CYS A 612 -19.12 -7.64 -10.22
CA CYS A 612 -19.25 -7.80 -8.76
C CYS A 612 -18.05 -8.48 -8.10
N ASP A 613 -17.07 -8.96 -8.89
CA ASP A 613 -15.86 -9.65 -8.40
C ASP A 613 -14.59 -9.09 -9.06
N HIS A 614 -14.45 -7.77 -9.03
CA HIS A 614 -13.25 -7.05 -9.46
C HIS A 614 -12.12 -7.21 -8.43
N GLY A 615 -10.90 -7.51 -8.85
CA GLY A 615 -9.79 -7.60 -7.90
C GLY A 615 -9.80 -8.85 -7.03
N THR A 616 -10.56 -9.88 -7.40
CA THR A 616 -10.66 -11.13 -6.64
C THR A 616 -9.63 -12.15 -7.10
N ILE A 617 -9.65 -13.34 -6.48
CA ILE A 617 -8.81 -14.46 -6.86
C ILE A 617 -9.26 -15.14 -8.17
N LYS A 618 -8.30 -15.83 -8.81
CA LYS A 618 -8.54 -16.70 -9.97
C LYS A 618 -8.59 -18.20 -9.62
N ALA A 619 -7.67 -18.66 -8.79
CA ALA A 619 -7.58 -20.06 -8.40
C ALA A 619 -8.61 -20.43 -7.33
N ASN A 620 -8.96 -21.71 -7.23
CA ASN A 620 -9.69 -22.32 -6.11
C ASN A 620 -11.00 -21.63 -5.67
N ARG A 621 -11.67 -20.90 -6.59
CA ARG A 621 -12.98 -20.26 -6.36
C ARG A 621 -14.04 -21.19 -5.75
N PRO A 622 -14.16 -22.48 -6.13
CA PRO A 622 -15.14 -23.38 -5.50
C PRO A 622 -14.93 -23.53 -3.99
N THR A 623 -13.68 -23.55 -3.55
CA THR A 623 -13.35 -23.61 -2.11
C THR A 623 -13.57 -22.23 -1.48
N PHE A 624 -13.00 -21.18 -2.07
CA PHE A 624 -13.02 -19.84 -1.50
C PHE A 624 -14.42 -19.21 -1.44
N HIS A 625 -15.05 -18.98 -2.59
CA HIS A 625 -16.39 -18.40 -2.66
C HIS A 625 -17.45 -19.40 -2.23
N GLY A 626 -17.25 -20.67 -2.55
CA GLY A 626 -18.25 -21.69 -2.29
C GLY A 626 -18.30 -22.20 -0.85
N ASP A 627 -17.20 -22.78 -0.38
CA ASP A 627 -17.15 -23.36 0.97
C ASP A 627 -16.94 -22.27 2.03
N TRP A 628 -15.86 -21.50 1.94
CA TRP A 628 -15.50 -20.59 3.03
C TRP A 628 -16.47 -19.41 3.16
N VAL A 629 -16.73 -18.70 2.06
CA VAL A 629 -17.61 -17.52 2.07
C VAL A 629 -19.07 -17.96 2.06
N GLY A 630 -19.45 -18.87 1.15
CA GLY A 630 -20.83 -19.32 0.97
C GLY A 630 -21.42 -20.01 2.20
N LYS A 631 -20.61 -20.75 2.98
CA LYS A 631 -21.05 -21.37 4.25
C LYS A 631 -20.69 -20.53 5.48
N SER A 632 -20.28 -19.27 5.32
CA SER A 632 -19.94 -18.34 6.41
C SER A 632 -18.96 -18.95 7.43
N ARG A 633 -17.88 -19.58 6.94
CA ARG A 633 -16.78 -20.10 7.79
C ARG A 633 -15.98 -18.97 8.46
N PHE A 634 -16.00 -17.78 7.84
CA PHE A 634 -15.50 -16.54 8.41
C PHE A 634 -16.65 -15.68 8.92
N THR A 635 -16.41 -14.93 9.99
CA THR A 635 -17.33 -13.90 10.48
C THR A 635 -17.11 -12.57 9.76
N LEU A 636 -15.86 -12.29 9.37
CA LEU A 636 -15.44 -11.07 8.70
C LEU A 636 -14.32 -11.36 7.68
N THR A 637 -14.36 -10.68 6.54
CA THR A 637 -13.20 -10.56 5.65
C THR A 637 -12.82 -9.09 5.52
N LEU A 638 -11.52 -8.81 5.57
CA LEU A 638 -10.90 -7.51 5.42
C LEU A 638 -10.07 -7.53 4.13
N GLY A 639 -10.53 -6.78 3.13
CA GLY A 639 -9.90 -6.65 1.81
C GLY A 639 -9.64 -5.21 1.42
N GLY A 640 -8.83 -4.98 0.39
CA GLY A 640 -8.74 -3.69 -0.31
C GLY A 640 -7.94 -3.81 -1.59
N HIS A 641 -8.27 -3.02 -2.61
CA HIS A 641 -7.69 -3.13 -3.97
C HIS A 641 -8.33 -2.13 -4.94
N SER A 642 -9.54 -1.66 -4.62
CA SER A 642 -10.38 -0.86 -5.52
C SER A 642 -10.50 0.58 -5.13
N HIS A 643 -9.87 0.96 -4.02
CA HIS A 643 -10.01 2.24 -3.33
C HIS A 643 -11.46 2.58 -2.97
N ARG A 644 -12.39 1.62 -3.08
CA ARG A 644 -13.82 1.84 -2.89
C ARG A 644 -14.28 1.09 -1.65
N VAL A 645 -14.73 1.85 -0.66
CA VAL A 645 -15.31 1.28 0.54
C VAL A 645 -16.64 0.57 0.22
N GLY A 646 -16.80 -0.63 0.74
CA GLY A 646 -18.04 -1.38 0.61
C GLY A 646 -18.14 -2.50 1.64
N LEU A 647 -19.26 -2.53 2.35
CA LEU A 647 -19.65 -3.64 3.22
C LEU A 647 -20.67 -4.51 2.48
N TYR A 648 -20.27 -5.71 2.11
CA TYR A 648 -21.08 -6.62 1.31
C TYR A 648 -21.68 -7.72 2.17
N ARG A 649 -22.98 -7.94 1.95
CA ARG A 649 -23.67 -9.15 2.40
C ARG A 649 -23.69 -10.16 1.27
N CYS A 650 -23.27 -11.39 1.57
CA CYS A 650 -23.31 -12.51 0.65
C CYS A 650 -24.42 -13.48 1.05
N GLU A 651 -25.22 -13.90 0.08
CA GLU A 651 -26.28 -14.89 0.25
C GLU A 651 -26.15 -16.00 -0.77
N PHE A 652 -26.36 -17.22 -0.30
CA PHE A 652 -26.40 -18.41 -1.11
C PHE A 652 -27.75 -18.49 -1.86
N VAL A 653 -27.73 -18.62 -3.19
CA VAL A 653 -28.98 -18.58 -3.98
C VAL A 653 -29.21 -19.84 -4.82
N SER A 654 -28.19 -20.66 -5.11
CA SER A 654 -28.43 -21.95 -5.78
C SER A 654 -27.33 -22.97 -5.52
N SER A 655 -27.76 -24.21 -5.30
CA SER A 655 -26.89 -25.37 -5.21
C SER A 655 -27.14 -26.31 -6.40
N ARG A 656 -26.10 -26.67 -7.15
CA ARG A 656 -26.19 -27.81 -8.09
C ARG A 656 -25.74 -29.06 -7.36
N LYS A 657 -26.47 -30.16 -7.54
CA LYS A 657 -26.04 -31.48 -7.08
C LYS A 657 -24.89 -31.92 -7.98
N VAL A 658 -23.66 -31.94 -7.48
CA VAL A 658 -22.47 -32.32 -8.25
C VAL A 658 -22.01 -33.70 -7.78
N ARG A 659 -21.62 -34.56 -8.73
CA ARG A 659 -21.04 -35.87 -8.42
C ARG A 659 -19.55 -35.68 -8.11
N HIS A 660 -19.06 -36.26 -7.02
CA HIS A 660 -17.63 -36.34 -6.75
C HIS A 660 -16.86 -36.86 -7.98
N GLY A 661 -15.74 -36.23 -8.33
CA GLY A 661 -14.98 -36.47 -9.56
C GLY A 661 -15.29 -35.56 -10.76
N SER A 662 -16.34 -34.72 -10.70
CA SER A 662 -16.62 -33.72 -11.78
C SER A 662 -15.67 -32.52 -11.76
N TYR A 663 -14.96 -32.32 -10.65
CA TYR A 663 -13.88 -31.35 -10.48
C TYR A 663 -12.67 -32.10 -9.89
N PRO A 664 -11.46 -31.97 -10.48
CA PRO A 664 -10.28 -32.76 -10.11
C PRO A 664 -9.70 -32.46 -8.71
N GLN A 665 -10.37 -31.64 -7.90
CA GLN A 665 -9.90 -31.15 -6.60
C GLN A 665 -10.55 -31.87 -5.39
N PHE A 666 -11.42 -32.85 -5.63
CA PHE A 666 -12.16 -33.56 -4.57
C PHE A 666 -11.97 -35.08 -4.69
N ASP A 667 -10.94 -35.60 -4.00
CA ASP A 667 -10.63 -37.03 -3.89
C ASP A 667 -11.38 -37.67 -2.70
N THR A 668 -12.69 -37.95 -2.86
CA THR A 668 -13.38 -38.95 -2.02
C THR A 668 -14.41 -39.74 -2.84
N PRO A 669 -14.70 -41.02 -2.49
CA PRO A 669 -15.60 -41.87 -3.29
C PRO A 669 -17.09 -41.56 -3.06
N ASP A 670 -17.84 -41.48 -4.16
CA ASP A 670 -19.31 -41.66 -4.29
C ASP A 670 -20.23 -40.99 -3.23
N SER A 671 -20.11 -39.67 -3.05
CA SER A 671 -21.19 -38.88 -2.41
C SER A 671 -21.61 -37.69 -3.29
N TRP A 672 -22.85 -37.26 -3.11
CA TRP A 672 -23.43 -36.10 -3.80
C TRP A 672 -23.46 -34.92 -2.84
N GLU A 673 -22.77 -33.84 -3.16
CA GLU A 673 -22.87 -32.59 -2.41
C GLU A 673 -23.49 -31.47 -3.26
N TYR A 674 -24.16 -30.57 -2.55
CA TYR A 674 -24.77 -29.37 -3.09
C TYR A 674 -23.71 -28.27 -3.10
N PHE A 675 -23.16 -27.98 -4.27
CA PHE A 675 -22.15 -26.93 -4.41
C PHE A 675 -22.79 -25.60 -4.84
N PRO A 676 -22.46 -24.47 -4.17
CA PRO A 676 -22.85 -23.14 -4.59
C PRO A 676 -22.41 -22.89 -6.02
N GLN A 677 -23.34 -22.47 -6.89
CA GLN A 677 -22.93 -21.96 -8.19
C GLN A 677 -22.64 -20.46 -8.17
N HIS A 678 -23.41 -19.73 -7.35
CA HIS A 678 -23.39 -18.28 -7.32
C HIS A 678 -23.61 -17.75 -5.91
N LEU A 679 -22.94 -16.64 -5.59
CA LEU A 679 -23.22 -15.80 -4.43
C LEU A 679 -24.01 -14.58 -4.88
N LYS A 680 -25.21 -14.39 -4.35
CA LYS A 680 -25.92 -13.12 -4.47
C LYS A 680 -25.34 -12.15 -3.47
N THR A 681 -25.00 -10.96 -3.94
CA THR A 681 -24.32 -9.95 -3.14
C THR A 681 -25.13 -8.67 -3.12
N ARG A 682 -24.98 -7.89 -2.06
CA ARG A 682 -25.43 -6.49 -2.01
C ARG A 682 -24.47 -5.69 -1.17
N GLY A 683 -24.00 -4.56 -1.70
CA GLY A 683 -23.10 -3.65 -1.02
C GLY A 683 -23.85 -2.60 -0.21
N TYR A 684 -23.21 -2.11 0.83
CA TYR A 684 -23.65 -0.99 1.64
C TYR A 684 -22.45 -0.13 1.97
N HIS A 685 -22.66 1.17 2.12
CA HIS A 685 -21.65 2.01 2.75
C HIS A 685 -21.62 1.69 4.25
N PRO A 686 -20.47 1.40 4.88
CA PRO A 686 -20.43 0.94 6.27
C PRO A 686 -21.15 1.86 7.28
N GLU A 687 -21.13 3.16 7.01
CA GLU A 687 -21.74 4.17 7.89
C GLU A 687 -23.22 4.46 7.60
N SER A 688 -23.80 3.85 6.57
CA SER A 688 -25.21 4.10 6.22
C SER A 688 -26.17 3.53 7.27
N ASP A 689 -27.33 4.15 7.42
CA ASP A 689 -28.35 3.68 8.37
C ASP A 689 -28.84 2.28 8.00
N GLU A 690 -28.90 1.95 6.70
CA GLU A 690 -29.20 0.59 6.25
C GLU A 690 -28.15 -0.40 6.71
N ALA A 691 -26.85 -0.08 6.59
CA ALA A 691 -25.77 -0.96 7.03
C ALA A 691 -25.84 -1.24 8.54
N LYS A 692 -26.13 -0.20 9.34
CA LYS A 692 -26.28 -0.28 10.80
C LYS A 692 -27.51 -1.09 11.22
N ALA A 693 -28.59 -1.04 10.44
CA ALA A 693 -29.83 -1.77 10.70
C ALA A 693 -29.80 -3.24 10.25
N LEU A 694 -28.76 -3.69 9.53
CA LEU A 694 -28.67 -5.08 9.07
C LEU A 694 -28.41 -6.05 10.22
N CYS A 695 -29.24 -7.11 10.26
CA CYS A 695 -28.95 -8.31 11.04
C CYS A 695 -27.97 -9.21 10.29
N TRP A 696 -26.83 -9.49 10.93
CA TRP A 696 -25.73 -10.30 10.40
C TRP A 696 -25.71 -11.74 10.94
N ASP A 697 -26.76 -12.18 11.64
CA ASP A 697 -26.81 -13.49 12.29
C ASP A 697 -26.49 -14.63 11.30
N ASN A 698 -25.44 -15.40 11.63
CA ASN A 698 -24.88 -16.49 10.81
C ASN A 698 -24.50 -16.07 9.37
N LYS A 699 -24.16 -14.80 9.14
CA LYS A 699 -23.71 -14.29 7.85
C LYS A 699 -22.34 -13.63 7.97
N ILE A 700 -21.50 -13.93 6.99
CA ILE A 700 -20.21 -13.26 6.80
C ILE A 700 -20.40 -11.76 6.46
N LYS A 701 -19.59 -10.92 7.09
CA LYS A 701 -19.35 -9.52 6.68
C LYS A 701 -18.17 -9.49 5.72
N VAL A 702 -18.36 -8.99 4.50
CA VAL A 702 -17.26 -8.82 3.55
C VAL A 702 -16.96 -7.33 3.43
N LEU A 703 -15.88 -6.87 4.05
CA LEU A 703 -15.45 -5.48 3.98
C LEU A 703 -14.35 -5.31 2.94
N VAL A 704 -14.60 -4.45 1.95
CA VAL A 704 -13.57 -3.83 1.14
C VAL A 704 -13.34 -2.44 1.76
N SER A 705 -12.13 -2.21 2.26
CA SER A 705 -11.78 -0.98 2.96
C SER A 705 -11.75 0.21 2.00
N ALA A 706 -11.96 1.40 2.58
CA ALA A 706 -11.49 2.64 1.99
C ALA A 706 -9.96 2.58 1.81
N SER A 707 -9.46 3.39 0.87
CA SER A 707 -8.03 3.58 0.68
C SER A 707 -7.47 4.47 1.79
N THR A 708 -6.33 4.06 2.34
CA THR A 708 -5.61 4.78 3.39
C THR A 708 -4.77 5.92 2.83
N GLY A 709 -4.21 5.78 1.63
CA GLY A 709 -3.37 6.81 1.00
C GLY A 709 -4.14 7.69 0.01
N PRO A 710 -4.45 7.17 -1.19
CA PRO A 710 -5.32 7.80 -2.19
C PRO A 710 -6.68 8.28 -1.70
N LEU A 711 -7.27 9.25 -2.43
CA LEU A 711 -8.69 9.55 -2.28
C LEU A 711 -9.54 8.31 -2.56
N SER A 712 -10.37 7.96 -1.58
CA SER A 712 -11.29 6.83 -1.71
C SER A 712 -12.40 7.14 -2.69
N LYS A 713 -12.96 6.09 -3.28
CA LYS A 713 -14.14 6.17 -4.15
C LYS A 713 -15.39 5.86 -3.34
N GLN A 714 -16.44 6.65 -3.59
CA GLN A 714 -17.80 6.38 -3.15
C GLN A 714 -18.72 6.20 -4.36
N ASN A 715 -19.64 5.25 -4.25
CA ASN A 715 -20.73 5.06 -5.20
C ASN A 715 -21.85 4.28 -4.51
N ARG A 716 -22.65 4.98 -3.70
CA ARG A 716 -23.73 4.41 -2.90
C ARG A 716 -24.96 4.17 -3.79
N GLU A 717 -25.36 5.19 -4.55
CA GLU A 717 -26.55 5.19 -5.44
C GLU A 717 -26.27 5.58 -6.90
N GLY A 718 -25.01 5.62 -7.33
CA GLY A 718 -24.65 6.05 -8.69
C GLY A 718 -24.19 7.50 -8.76
N GLU A 719 -23.78 8.08 -7.63
CA GLU A 719 -23.22 9.42 -7.55
C GLU A 719 -22.01 9.52 -8.47
N MET A 720 -21.91 10.64 -9.19
CA MET A 720 -20.79 10.93 -10.10
C MET A 720 -20.52 9.82 -11.12
N VAL A 721 -21.57 9.10 -11.56
CA VAL A 721 -21.47 7.93 -12.47
C VAL A 721 -20.48 6.88 -11.97
N GLY A 722 -20.38 6.71 -10.65
CA GLY A 722 -19.47 5.75 -10.03
C GLY A 722 -18.12 6.31 -9.59
N TRP A 723 -17.87 7.59 -9.84
CA TRP A 723 -16.61 8.27 -9.55
C TRP A 723 -16.73 9.29 -8.42
N GLY A 724 -17.66 9.05 -7.50
CA GLY A 724 -17.74 9.85 -6.29
C GLY A 724 -16.46 9.66 -5.48
N MET A 725 -16.05 10.70 -4.76
CA MET A 725 -14.85 10.73 -3.96
C MET A 725 -15.20 10.86 -2.49
N GLU A 726 -14.40 10.25 -1.63
CA GLU A 726 -14.44 10.38 -0.18
C GLU A 726 -13.01 10.55 0.36
N LEU A 727 -12.90 11.05 1.59
CA LEU A 727 -11.62 11.14 2.30
C LEU A 727 -10.93 9.77 2.36
N PRO A 728 -9.58 9.73 2.31
CA PRO A 728 -8.85 8.53 2.69
C PRO A 728 -9.24 8.12 4.11
N ALA A 729 -9.42 6.82 4.31
CA ALA A 729 -9.91 6.30 5.57
C ALA A 729 -9.41 4.88 5.86
N GLY A 730 -9.37 4.55 7.14
CA GLY A 730 -9.25 3.18 7.65
C GLY A 730 -10.56 2.71 8.28
N SER A 731 -10.65 1.42 8.56
CA SER A 731 -11.84 0.82 9.20
C SER A 731 -11.56 0.44 10.64
N ARG A 732 -12.38 0.90 11.58
CA ARG A 732 -12.37 0.48 12.99
C ARG A 732 -13.42 -0.60 13.21
N ILE A 733 -13.01 -1.76 13.73
CA ILE A 733 -13.87 -2.89 14.07
C ILE A 733 -13.87 -3.09 15.58
N THR A 734 -15.05 -3.00 16.17
CA THR A 734 -15.28 -3.22 17.60
C THR A 734 -15.33 -4.71 17.96
N THR A 735 -15.30 -5.04 19.25
CA THR A 735 -15.43 -6.42 19.76
C THR A 735 -16.77 -7.07 19.43
N GLU A 736 -17.82 -6.25 19.21
CA GLU A 736 -19.16 -6.68 18.77
C GLU A 736 -19.23 -6.81 17.24
N GLY A 737 -18.15 -6.46 16.54
CA GLY A 737 -18.06 -6.47 15.08
C GLY A 737 -18.76 -5.30 14.39
N ALA A 738 -19.09 -4.22 15.11
CA ALA A 738 -19.52 -2.96 14.49
C ALA A 738 -18.33 -2.30 13.78
N ILE A 739 -18.58 -1.74 12.58
CA ILE A 739 -17.58 -1.15 11.69
C ILE A 739 -17.85 0.36 11.60
N ALA A 740 -16.81 1.17 11.77
CA ALA A 740 -16.83 2.62 11.57
C ALA A 740 -15.62 3.04 10.72
N LEU A 741 -15.74 4.13 9.97
CA LEU A 741 -14.60 4.67 9.21
C LEU A 741 -13.89 5.72 10.06
N VAL A 742 -12.56 5.66 10.06
CA VAL A 742 -11.69 6.69 10.62
C VAL A 742 -11.08 7.42 9.43
N LYS A 743 -11.45 8.69 9.26
CA LYS A 743 -11.05 9.51 8.11
C LYS A 743 -9.74 10.24 8.40
N SER A 744 -8.92 10.45 7.37
CA SER A 744 -7.69 11.23 7.47
C SER A 744 -8.00 12.67 7.86
N GLY A 745 -7.24 13.22 8.81
CA GLY A 745 -7.31 14.62 9.22
C GLY A 745 -6.54 15.59 8.30
N ASN A 746 -5.92 15.10 7.22
CA ASN A 746 -5.14 15.95 6.32
C ASN A 746 -6.04 16.79 5.40
N ASN A 747 -5.88 18.11 5.48
CA ASN A 747 -6.68 19.05 4.67
C ASN A 747 -6.57 18.83 3.15
N ASN A 748 -5.38 18.47 2.66
CA ASN A 748 -5.13 18.24 1.23
C ASN A 748 -5.82 16.96 0.72
N ALA A 749 -6.21 16.07 1.63
CA ALA A 749 -6.97 14.87 1.33
C ALA A 749 -8.49 15.14 1.23
N LYS A 750 -8.96 16.37 1.49
CA LYS A 750 -10.37 16.71 1.34
C LYS A 750 -10.76 16.74 -0.14
N PRO A 751 -11.69 15.88 -0.60
CA PRO A 751 -12.03 15.79 -2.02
C PRO A 751 -12.57 17.11 -2.58
N ARG A 752 -12.02 17.60 -3.69
CA ARG A 752 -12.51 18.83 -4.34
C ARG A 752 -13.60 18.52 -5.36
N PHE A 753 -14.73 19.24 -5.30
CA PHE A 753 -15.86 18.97 -6.20
C PHE A 753 -15.49 19.21 -7.67
N CYS A 754 -14.65 20.22 -7.92
CA CYS A 754 -14.13 20.50 -9.27
C CYS A 754 -13.33 19.32 -9.86
N VAL A 755 -12.59 18.57 -9.04
CA VAL A 755 -11.83 17.39 -9.48
C VAL A 755 -12.77 16.27 -9.94
N ALA A 756 -13.85 16.01 -9.18
CA ALA A 756 -14.82 15.00 -9.58
C ALA A 756 -15.62 15.43 -10.82
N CYS A 757 -15.95 16.71 -10.99
CA CYS A 757 -16.54 17.24 -12.22
C CYS A 757 -15.61 17.12 -13.43
N ASP A 758 -14.33 17.48 -13.27
CA ASP A 758 -13.31 17.33 -14.31
C ASP A 758 -13.22 15.89 -14.77
N TYR A 759 -13.26 14.97 -13.81
CA TYR A 759 -13.19 13.57 -14.10
C TYR A 759 -14.38 13.05 -14.89
N ILE A 760 -15.61 13.38 -14.48
CA ILE A 760 -16.82 13.04 -15.26
C ILE A 760 -16.74 13.60 -16.68
N ASP A 761 -16.30 14.85 -16.83
CA ASP A 761 -16.14 15.48 -18.14
C ASP A 761 -15.18 14.70 -19.04
N VAL A 762 -14.15 14.13 -18.44
CA VAL A 762 -13.19 13.28 -19.13
C VAL A 762 -13.80 11.90 -19.39
N VAL A 763 -14.14 11.10 -18.37
CA VAL A 763 -14.40 9.66 -18.56
C VAL A 763 -15.77 9.31 -19.16
N THR A 764 -16.71 10.24 -19.20
CA THR A 764 -18.06 9.95 -19.70
C THR A 764 -18.26 10.42 -21.14
N GLU A 765 -18.98 9.63 -21.93
CA GLU A 765 -19.38 10.03 -23.27
C GLU A 765 -20.22 11.32 -23.23
N GLY A 766 -19.90 12.28 -24.10
CA GLY A 766 -20.57 13.59 -24.16
C GLY A 766 -20.11 14.62 -23.11
N GLY A 767 -19.19 14.29 -22.21
CA GLY A 767 -18.64 15.23 -21.23
C GLY A 767 -19.64 15.73 -20.17
N PHE A 768 -19.27 16.74 -19.40
CA PHE A 768 -20.09 17.25 -18.30
C PHE A 768 -21.21 18.20 -18.76
N TRP A 769 -21.08 18.82 -19.94
CA TRP A 769 -22.10 19.70 -20.50
C TRP A 769 -22.50 19.29 -21.92
N GLU A 770 -23.77 19.47 -22.24
CA GLU A 770 -24.32 19.21 -23.57
C GLU A 770 -23.93 20.30 -24.55
N PHE A 771 -24.00 21.55 -24.09
CA PHE A 771 -23.56 22.72 -24.86
C PHE A 771 -23.18 23.86 -23.93
N PHE A 772 -22.33 24.75 -24.44
CA PHE A 772 -22.10 26.08 -23.90
C PHE A 772 -22.02 27.07 -25.07
N ARG A 773 -23.10 27.82 -25.32
CA ARG A 773 -23.26 28.62 -26.54
C ARG A 773 -23.87 29.98 -26.29
N MET A 774 -23.61 30.91 -27.18
CA MET A 774 -24.14 32.27 -27.09
C MET A 774 -25.65 32.26 -27.38
N SER A 775 -26.44 32.92 -26.54
CA SER A 775 -27.90 33.03 -26.69
C SER A 775 -28.36 34.47 -27.02
N GLY A 776 -27.49 35.46 -26.82
CA GLY A 776 -27.71 36.84 -27.27
C GLY A 776 -26.79 37.86 -26.58
N GLY A 777 -26.32 38.85 -27.33
CA GLY A 777 -25.43 39.90 -26.80
C GLY A 777 -24.13 39.34 -26.22
N ASN A 778 -23.94 39.49 -24.92
CA ASN A 778 -22.84 38.95 -24.10
C ASN A 778 -23.29 37.77 -23.22
N THR A 779 -24.44 37.16 -23.52
CA THR A 779 -25.05 36.09 -22.73
C THR A 779 -24.84 34.74 -23.40
N PHE A 780 -24.42 33.76 -22.61
CA PHE A 780 -24.30 32.37 -22.99
C PHE A 780 -25.27 31.51 -22.17
N GLU A 781 -25.68 30.40 -22.77
CA GLU A 781 -26.42 29.32 -22.11
C GLU A 781 -25.54 28.08 -22.06
N MET A 782 -25.45 27.49 -20.88
CA MET A 782 -24.81 26.20 -20.62
C MET A 782 -25.85 25.21 -20.10
N LYS A 783 -25.84 24.00 -20.64
CA LYS A 783 -26.69 22.90 -20.17
C LYS A 783 -25.83 21.76 -19.61
N PRO A 784 -25.61 21.71 -18.28
CA PRO A 784 -24.88 20.61 -17.66
C PRO A 784 -25.68 19.31 -17.63
N HIS A 785 -24.97 18.19 -17.73
CA HIS A 785 -25.49 16.82 -17.55
C HIS A 785 -25.66 16.50 -16.06
N TRP A 786 -26.65 17.14 -15.43
CA TRP A 786 -26.90 17.00 -13.99
C TRP A 786 -27.16 15.56 -13.53
N GLU A 787 -27.69 14.72 -14.41
CA GLU A 787 -27.88 13.29 -14.18
C GLU A 787 -26.57 12.53 -13.93
N LYS A 788 -25.44 13.05 -14.43
CA LYS A 788 -24.11 12.48 -14.18
C LYS A 788 -23.58 12.82 -12.78
N ILE A 789 -24.06 13.90 -12.17
CA ILE A 789 -23.76 14.19 -10.76
C ILE A 789 -24.59 13.27 -9.88
N HIS A 790 -25.91 13.26 -10.07
CA HIS A 790 -26.82 12.31 -9.43
C HIS A 790 -28.15 12.28 -10.19
N SER A 791 -28.64 11.07 -10.50
CA SER A 791 -29.90 10.84 -11.22
C SER A 791 -31.15 11.46 -10.56
N LYS A 792 -31.11 11.75 -9.24
CA LYS A 792 -32.23 12.24 -8.44
C LYS A 792 -32.12 13.73 -8.06
N LEU A 793 -31.20 14.49 -8.65
CA LEU A 793 -31.06 15.92 -8.33
C LEU A 793 -32.37 16.68 -8.59
N ASN A 794 -32.87 17.36 -7.57
CA ASN A 794 -34.04 18.23 -7.70
C ASN A 794 -33.69 19.56 -8.40
N GLN A 795 -34.71 20.23 -8.93
CA GLN A 795 -34.55 21.45 -9.73
C GLN A 795 -33.89 22.60 -8.94
N LYS A 796 -34.19 22.74 -7.64
CA LYS A 796 -33.63 23.80 -6.80
C LYS A 796 -32.12 23.66 -6.59
N VAL A 797 -31.59 22.43 -6.59
CA VAL A 797 -30.15 22.15 -6.51
C VAL A 797 -29.50 22.48 -7.85
N LYS A 798 -30.08 21.99 -8.97
CA LYS A 798 -29.59 22.27 -10.33
C LYS A 798 -29.49 23.77 -10.60
N ASP A 799 -30.50 24.54 -10.18
CA ASP A 799 -30.57 25.98 -10.41
C ASP A 799 -29.64 26.82 -9.52
N SER A 800 -28.90 26.22 -8.57
CA SER A 800 -27.98 26.98 -7.73
C SER A 800 -26.58 26.37 -7.60
N LEU A 801 -26.29 25.26 -8.28
CA LEU A 801 -25.03 24.55 -8.10
C LEU A 801 -23.84 25.30 -8.73
N ILE A 802 -24.07 26.09 -9.78
CA ILE A 802 -23.06 26.97 -10.36
C ILE A 802 -23.28 28.38 -9.81
N ASP A 803 -22.27 28.88 -9.10
CA ASP A 803 -22.29 30.19 -8.47
C ASP A 803 -21.85 31.28 -9.46
N ASN A 804 -20.69 31.08 -10.09
CA ASN A 804 -20.10 32.03 -11.01
C ASN A 804 -19.26 31.33 -12.08
N VAL A 805 -19.20 31.94 -13.27
CA VAL A 805 -18.30 31.54 -14.36
C VAL A 805 -17.50 32.77 -14.79
N THR A 806 -16.18 32.68 -14.75
CA THR A 806 -15.28 33.77 -15.18
C THR A 806 -14.45 33.30 -16.35
N LEU A 807 -14.34 34.14 -17.38
CA LEU A 807 -13.47 33.89 -18.53
C LEU A 807 -12.14 34.63 -18.35
N TYR A 808 -11.05 33.90 -18.50
CA TYR A 808 -9.68 34.37 -18.38
C TYR A 808 -8.97 34.32 -19.74
N PRO A 809 -9.04 35.41 -20.53
CA PRO A 809 -8.17 35.56 -21.69
C PRO A 809 -6.74 35.85 -21.24
N ILE A 810 -5.77 35.13 -21.82
CA ILE A 810 -4.35 35.34 -21.56
C ILE A 810 -3.68 35.92 -22.79
N ASP A 811 -3.08 37.10 -22.63
CA ASP A 811 -2.18 37.74 -23.60
C ASP A 811 -1.08 38.49 -22.86
N GLY A 812 0.16 38.39 -23.30
CA GLY A 812 1.24 39.27 -22.85
C GLY A 812 1.77 39.00 -21.44
N GLY A 813 1.17 38.06 -20.69
CA GLY A 813 1.29 38.01 -19.22
C GLY A 813 0.34 38.96 -18.49
N THR A 814 -0.56 39.65 -19.20
CA THR A 814 -1.65 40.45 -18.60
C THR A 814 -2.90 39.60 -18.50
N LEU A 815 -3.33 39.31 -17.28
CA LEU A 815 -4.64 38.73 -17.03
C LEU A 815 -5.73 39.80 -17.06
N LYS A 816 -6.79 39.57 -17.83
CA LYS A 816 -7.98 40.45 -17.85
C LYS A 816 -9.23 39.61 -17.58
N PRO A 817 -9.54 39.28 -16.32
CA PRO A 817 -10.74 38.52 -16.00
C PRO A 817 -11.98 39.19 -16.58
N VAL A 818 -12.83 38.38 -17.20
CA VAL A 818 -14.14 38.79 -17.67
C VAL A 818 -15.16 38.14 -16.77
N ASN A 819 -15.56 38.90 -15.75
CA ASN A 819 -16.60 38.47 -14.81
C ASN A 819 -17.94 38.29 -15.53
N SER A 820 -18.83 37.52 -14.93
CA SER A 820 -20.19 37.33 -15.39
C SER A 820 -21.20 37.50 -14.27
N ASN A 821 -22.46 37.70 -14.66
CA ASN A 821 -23.60 37.45 -13.80
C ASN A 821 -24.19 36.09 -14.20
N THR A 822 -24.23 35.15 -13.27
CA THR A 822 -24.79 33.82 -13.49
C THR A 822 -26.21 33.74 -12.95
N SER A 823 -27.11 33.17 -13.72
CA SER A 823 -28.47 32.82 -13.30
C SER A 823 -28.79 31.44 -13.86
N SER A 824 -29.67 30.69 -13.21
CA SER A 824 -30.06 29.37 -13.71
C SER A 824 -31.56 29.19 -13.61
N SER A 825 -32.14 28.54 -14.61
CA SER A 825 -33.57 28.24 -14.66
C SER A 825 -33.79 26.95 -15.44
N ASN A 826 -34.60 26.04 -14.89
CA ASN A 826 -34.90 24.74 -15.51
C ASN A 826 -33.63 23.94 -15.86
N GLY A 827 -32.56 24.11 -15.06
CA GLY A 827 -31.30 23.37 -15.20
C GLY A 827 -30.37 23.93 -16.29
N ILE A 828 -30.79 24.98 -17.00
CA ILE A 828 -29.97 25.72 -17.95
C ILE A 828 -29.38 26.93 -17.22
N VAL A 829 -28.06 27.04 -17.27
CA VAL A 829 -27.29 28.11 -16.65
C VAL A 829 -27.06 29.21 -17.68
N ARG A 830 -27.57 30.41 -17.42
CA ARG A 830 -27.36 31.63 -18.20
C ARG A 830 -26.25 32.46 -17.59
N ILE A 831 -25.26 32.77 -18.41
CA ILE A 831 -24.02 33.44 -18.02
C ILE A 831 -23.91 34.72 -18.85
N ALA A 832 -24.16 35.87 -18.23
CA ALA A 832 -24.03 37.17 -18.88
C ALA A 832 -22.67 37.76 -18.54
N PHE A 833 -21.70 37.64 -19.45
CA PHE A 833 -20.37 38.24 -19.26
C PHE A 833 -20.45 39.76 -19.27
N THR A 834 -19.57 40.46 -18.56
CA THR A 834 -19.55 41.94 -18.56
C THR A 834 -19.32 42.52 -19.96
N ALA A 835 -19.60 43.82 -20.15
CA ALA A 835 -19.33 44.53 -21.41
C ALA A 835 -17.85 44.49 -21.86
N GLN A 836 -16.93 44.09 -20.97
CA GLN A 836 -15.55 43.78 -21.31
C GLN A 836 -15.45 42.64 -22.33
N PHE A 837 -16.29 41.62 -22.23
CA PHE A 837 -16.35 40.52 -23.19
C PHE A 837 -16.52 41.03 -24.61
N ASN A 838 -17.55 41.84 -24.86
CA ASN A 838 -17.81 42.43 -26.18
C ASN A 838 -16.66 43.33 -26.69
N ARG A 839 -15.84 43.90 -25.78
CA ARG A 839 -14.64 44.67 -26.17
C ARG A 839 -13.51 43.75 -26.63
N LEU A 840 -13.35 42.58 -26.03
CA LEU A 840 -12.37 41.57 -26.46
C LEU A 840 -12.67 41.06 -27.88
N LEU A 841 -13.95 41.02 -28.24
CA LEU A 841 -14.47 40.39 -29.45
C LEU A 841 -14.65 41.34 -30.65
N ARG A 842 -14.14 42.58 -30.56
CA ARG A 842 -14.29 43.55 -31.66
C ARG A 842 -13.36 43.18 -32.82
N PRO A 843 -13.82 43.26 -34.09
CA PRO A 843 -13.00 42.96 -35.28
C PRO A 843 -11.71 43.79 -35.39
N ASN A 844 -11.68 44.98 -34.78
CA ASN A 844 -10.52 45.87 -34.77
C ASN A 844 -9.64 45.69 -33.51
N ASN A 845 -9.92 44.69 -32.68
CA ASN A 845 -9.05 44.34 -31.58
C ASN A 845 -7.81 43.63 -32.14
N THR A 846 -6.71 44.35 -32.25
CA THR A 846 -5.41 43.81 -32.72
C THR A 846 -4.73 42.93 -31.67
N GLN A 847 -5.31 42.82 -30.47
CA GLN A 847 -4.78 42.01 -29.38
C GLN A 847 -5.10 40.52 -29.63
N GLN A 848 -4.09 39.72 -29.94
CA GLN A 848 -4.20 38.26 -30.04
C GLN A 848 -4.05 37.66 -28.63
N TYR A 849 -4.97 36.76 -28.26
CA TYR A 849 -4.87 35.99 -27.02
C TYR A 849 -4.28 34.62 -27.36
N ASP A 850 -3.37 34.14 -26.53
CA ASP A 850 -2.78 32.81 -26.76
C ASP A 850 -3.66 31.69 -26.24
N ALA A 851 -4.47 31.98 -25.22
CA ALA A 851 -5.34 31.00 -24.58
C ALA A 851 -6.53 31.67 -23.87
N PHE A 852 -7.63 30.93 -23.76
CA PHE A 852 -8.77 31.26 -22.94
C PHE A 852 -8.99 30.16 -21.90
N PHE A 853 -9.22 30.55 -20.65
CA PHE A 853 -9.61 29.63 -19.59
C PHE A 853 -10.98 29.99 -19.04
N LEU A 854 -11.81 28.98 -18.82
CA LEU A 854 -12.99 29.10 -17.96
C LEU A 854 -12.62 28.74 -16.53
N SER A 855 -13.06 29.55 -15.59
CA SER A 855 -13.03 29.25 -14.17
C SER A 855 -14.46 29.16 -13.66
N ILE A 856 -14.89 27.96 -13.25
CA ILE A 856 -16.26 27.68 -12.80
C ILE A 856 -16.25 27.46 -11.30
N LYS A 857 -17.00 28.30 -10.57
CA LYS A 857 -17.18 28.19 -9.13
C LYS A 857 -18.50 27.52 -8.80
N PHE A 858 -18.46 26.54 -7.91
CA PHE A 858 -19.63 25.79 -7.47
C PHE A 858 -20.14 26.26 -6.11
N ASN A 859 -21.44 26.10 -5.88
CA ASN A 859 -22.07 26.29 -4.57
C ASN A 859 -22.70 24.97 -4.11
N GLY A 860 -22.02 24.31 -3.18
CA GLY A 860 -22.42 23.01 -2.65
C GLY A 860 -23.53 23.05 -1.59
N GLU A 861 -23.93 24.21 -1.06
CA GLU A 861 -24.78 24.30 0.14
C GLU A 861 -26.08 23.51 0.06
N LYS A 862 -26.75 23.54 -1.10
CA LYS A 862 -27.99 22.77 -1.29
C LYS A 862 -27.73 21.30 -1.62
N LEU A 863 -26.62 20.99 -2.29
CA LEU A 863 -26.26 19.62 -2.65
C LEU A 863 -25.93 18.80 -1.40
N LYS A 864 -25.10 19.37 -0.51
CA LYS A 864 -24.74 18.79 0.80
C LYS A 864 -25.96 18.41 1.65
N LYS A 865 -27.00 19.26 1.64
CA LYS A 865 -28.23 19.04 2.42
C LYS A 865 -29.19 18.06 1.77
N ALA A 866 -29.13 17.90 0.46
CA ALA A 866 -30.10 17.14 -0.30
C ALA A 866 -29.69 15.68 -0.54
N HIS A 867 -28.39 15.40 -0.62
CA HIS A 867 -27.86 14.08 -0.98
C HIS A 867 -26.65 13.72 -0.11
N PRO A 868 -26.68 12.56 0.60
CA PRO A 868 -25.52 12.05 1.32
C PRO A 868 -24.32 11.79 0.40
N GLY A 869 -23.11 11.88 0.95
CA GLY A 869 -21.85 11.72 0.23
C GLY A 869 -21.32 13.02 -0.40
N PHE A 870 -22.07 14.12 -0.40
CA PHE A 870 -21.60 15.40 -0.94
C PHE A 870 -21.10 16.37 0.14
N GLU A 871 -21.34 16.07 1.41
CA GLU A 871 -20.93 16.85 2.59
C GLU A 871 -19.41 17.07 2.68
N ASP A 872 -18.64 16.04 2.35
CA ASP A 872 -17.19 16.01 2.54
C ASP A 872 -16.42 16.78 1.46
N TYR A 873 -17.08 17.16 0.36
CA TYR A 873 -16.43 17.90 -0.72
C TYR A 873 -16.10 19.34 -0.33
N ASP A 874 -14.92 19.79 -0.76
CA ASP A 874 -14.58 21.20 -0.89
C ASP A 874 -15.15 21.79 -2.19
N TYR A 875 -15.84 22.93 -2.05
CA TYR A 875 -16.45 23.70 -3.15
C TYR A 875 -15.79 25.06 -3.32
N SER A 876 -14.76 25.38 -2.54
CA SER A 876 -14.05 26.66 -2.63
C SER A 876 -13.16 26.74 -3.87
N SER A 877 -12.61 25.60 -4.29
CA SER A 877 -11.77 25.47 -5.47
C SER A 877 -12.55 25.63 -6.77
N SER A 878 -12.04 26.47 -7.68
CA SER A 878 -12.63 26.66 -9.00
C SER A 878 -12.20 25.56 -9.97
N TRP A 879 -13.09 25.15 -10.87
CA TRP A 879 -12.74 24.27 -11.98
C TRP A 879 -12.18 25.10 -13.14
N ASN A 880 -10.87 25.00 -13.36
CA ASN A 880 -10.15 25.75 -14.37
C ASN A 880 -9.87 24.88 -15.61
N ILE A 881 -10.39 25.28 -16.77
CA ILE A 881 -10.29 24.51 -18.01
C ILE A 881 -9.89 25.42 -19.17
N GLN A 882 -8.98 24.95 -20.01
CA GLN A 882 -8.66 25.64 -21.27
C GLN A 882 -9.77 25.41 -22.31
N VAL A 883 -10.26 26.50 -22.87
CA VAL A 883 -11.35 26.50 -23.86
C VAL A 883 -10.95 27.22 -25.14
N GLY A 884 -11.62 26.87 -26.23
CA GLY A 884 -11.65 27.65 -27.47
C GLY A 884 -13.04 28.26 -27.69
N ILE A 885 -13.08 29.32 -28.50
CA ILE A 885 -14.33 29.96 -28.93
C ILE A 885 -14.51 29.60 -30.41
N TYR A 886 -15.64 29.01 -30.75
CA TYR A 886 -15.93 28.44 -32.07
C TYR A 886 -17.19 29.07 -32.66
N ASP A 887 -17.28 29.15 -33.99
CA ASP A 887 -18.46 29.64 -34.69
C ASP A 887 -19.50 28.55 -34.95
N GLY A 888 -20.62 28.91 -35.60
CA GLY A 888 -21.70 27.98 -35.92
C GLY A 888 -21.33 26.86 -36.90
N LYS A 889 -20.13 26.90 -37.50
CA LYS A 889 -19.58 25.86 -38.37
C LYS A 889 -18.56 24.98 -37.64
N GLY A 890 -18.25 25.29 -36.38
CA GLY A 890 -17.25 24.57 -35.58
C GLY A 890 -15.81 25.03 -35.87
N GLU A 891 -15.62 26.15 -36.57
CA GLU A 891 -14.29 26.72 -36.81
C GLU A 891 -13.91 27.64 -35.65
N GLU A 892 -12.64 27.60 -35.25
CA GLU A 892 -12.13 28.46 -34.18
C GLU A 892 -12.21 29.94 -34.61
N VAL A 893 -12.71 30.79 -33.72
CA VAL A 893 -13.01 32.19 -34.03
C VAL A 893 -11.72 33.01 -34.08
N ASP A 894 -11.28 33.37 -35.28
CA ASP A 894 -10.22 34.37 -35.49
C ASP A 894 -10.79 35.80 -35.36
N PHE A 895 -10.66 36.38 -34.16
CA PHE A 895 -11.19 37.70 -33.83
C PHE A 895 -10.65 38.85 -34.69
N SER A 896 -9.55 38.64 -35.44
CA SER A 896 -9.00 39.64 -36.38
C SER A 896 -9.69 39.65 -37.75
N LYS A 897 -10.46 38.60 -38.07
CA LYS A 897 -11.11 38.39 -39.38
C LYS A 897 -12.62 38.21 -39.29
N THR A 898 -13.21 38.24 -38.10
CA THR A 898 -14.61 37.86 -37.90
C THR A 898 -15.60 38.92 -38.37
N GLY A 899 -16.28 38.61 -39.49
CA GLY A 899 -17.56 39.19 -39.92
C GLY A 899 -18.86 38.34 -39.74
N PRO A 900 -18.96 37.24 -38.95
CA PRO A 900 -20.20 36.46 -38.83
C PRO A 900 -21.09 36.83 -37.62
N ASN A 901 -22.29 36.23 -37.58
CA ASN A 901 -23.34 36.39 -36.56
C ASN A 901 -22.93 35.78 -35.19
N PRO A 902 -22.66 36.59 -34.16
CA PRO A 902 -22.22 36.13 -32.85
C PRO A 902 -23.17 35.16 -32.14
N SER A 903 -24.47 35.17 -32.48
CA SER A 903 -25.47 34.28 -31.86
C SER A 903 -25.24 32.78 -32.12
N GLN A 904 -24.26 32.42 -32.95
CA GLN A 904 -23.91 31.04 -33.25
C GLN A 904 -22.62 30.58 -32.54
N TRP A 905 -21.99 31.43 -31.73
CA TRP A 905 -20.74 31.09 -31.07
C TRP A 905 -20.90 30.04 -29.96
N GLN A 906 -19.89 29.19 -29.81
CA GLN A 906 -19.81 28.14 -28.80
C GLN A 906 -18.47 28.24 -28.06
N ILE A 907 -18.47 27.96 -26.76
CA ILE A 907 -17.26 27.77 -25.96
C ILE A 907 -17.16 26.28 -25.67
N VAL A 908 -16.09 25.65 -26.14
CA VAL A 908 -15.84 24.23 -25.88
C VAL A 908 -14.41 24.02 -25.44
N ARG A 909 -14.12 22.85 -24.85
CA ARG A 909 -12.75 22.46 -24.53
C ARG A 909 -11.88 22.58 -25.79
N HIS A 910 -10.71 23.18 -25.65
CA HIS A 910 -9.89 23.54 -26.81
C HIS A 910 -9.46 22.28 -27.59
N ASN A 911 -9.75 22.19 -28.89
CA ASN A 911 -9.41 20.98 -29.67
C ASN A 911 -7.89 20.77 -29.83
N ARG A 912 -7.14 21.86 -30.09
CA ARG A 912 -5.67 21.83 -30.26
C ARG A 912 -4.89 21.66 -28.95
N PHE A 913 -5.24 22.44 -27.93
CA PHE A 913 -4.50 22.51 -26.67
C PHE A 913 -5.20 21.76 -25.51
N GLY A 914 -6.20 20.93 -25.82
CA GLY A 914 -7.19 20.37 -24.89
C GLY A 914 -6.64 19.75 -23.61
N GLU A 915 -6.78 18.43 -23.46
CA GLU A 915 -6.48 17.73 -22.19
C GLU A 915 -4.99 17.43 -22.02
N ILE A 916 -4.14 18.27 -22.61
CA ILE A 916 -2.71 18.39 -22.35
C ILE A 916 -2.44 19.89 -22.29
N PRO A 917 -2.03 20.47 -21.14
CA PRO A 917 -1.66 21.87 -21.04
C PRO A 917 -0.69 22.25 -22.17
N SER A 918 -0.96 23.36 -22.87
CA SER A 918 -0.01 23.88 -23.85
C SER A 918 1.25 24.40 -23.13
N PHE A 919 2.22 23.50 -22.95
CA PHE A 919 3.49 23.82 -22.29
C PHE A 919 4.30 24.86 -23.05
N ARG A 920 4.20 24.90 -24.39
CA ARG A 920 4.85 25.95 -25.21
C ARG A 920 4.31 27.34 -24.87
N PHE A 921 2.98 27.49 -24.81
CA PHE A 921 2.34 28.74 -24.39
C PHE A 921 2.80 29.16 -22.98
N ARG A 922 2.83 28.22 -22.03
CA ARG A 922 3.28 28.50 -20.66
C ARG A 922 4.76 28.86 -20.59
N ARG A 923 5.62 28.12 -21.28
CA ARG A 923 7.05 28.40 -21.39
C ARG A 923 7.27 29.82 -21.93
N ASP A 924 6.56 30.18 -22.99
CA ASP A 924 6.74 31.47 -23.66
C ASP A 924 6.25 32.65 -22.79
N ARG A 925 5.25 32.43 -21.91
CA ARG A 925 4.67 33.46 -21.02
C ARG A 925 5.27 33.50 -19.61
N CYS A 926 5.67 32.35 -19.07
CA CYS A 926 6.24 32.18 -17.73
C CYS A 926 7.71 31.76 -17.83
N LYS A 927 8.47 32.35 -18.76
CA LYS A 927 9.91 32.07 -18.97
C LYS A 927 10.74 31.98 -17.67
N PRO A 928 10.54 32.84 -16.66
CA PRO A 928 11.28 32.73 -15.40
C PRO A 928 11.03 31.44 -14.61
N GLU A 929 9.88 30.79 -14.81
CA GLU A 929 9.46 29.56 -14.11
C GLU A 929 9.71 28.27 -14.91
N TYR A 930 9.92 28.38 -16.23
CA TYR A 930 10.01 27.25 -17.18
C TYR A 930 11.23 27.36 -18.10
N ASN A 931 12.38 27.81 -17.58
CA ASN A 931 13.57 28.15 -18.36
C ASN A 931 14.37 26.93 -18.89
N THR A 932 13.73 25.79 -19.15
CA THR A 932 14.39 24.60 -19.70
C THR A 932 13.88 24.25 -21.09
N ASP A 933 14.80 24.02 -22.02
CA ASP A 933 14.56 23.65 -23.42
C ASP A 933 14.11 22.18 -23.55
N LEU A 934 13.07 21.76 -22.81
CA LEU A 934 12.33 20.54 -23.15
C LEU A 934 11.51 20.84 -24.38
N GLU A 935 12.10 20.63 -25.55
CA GLU A 935 11.33 20.52 -26.79
C GLU A 935 10.45 19.27 -26.69
N LEU A 936 9.21 19.48 -26.26
CA LEU A 936 8.14 18.52 -26.46
C LEU A 936 7.88 18.45 -27.96
N ASP A 937 8.57 17.51 -28.60
CA ASP A 937 8.23 17.05 -29.94
C ASP A 937 6.87 16.34 -29.91
N GLN A 938 6.14 16.59 -31.00
CA GLN A 938 4.68 16.51 -31.14
C GLN A 938 4.07 15.14 -30.88
#